data_AF-A0A2K5E6Q9-F1
#
_entry.id   AF-A0A2K5E6Q9-F1
#
_cell.length_a   1.000
_cell.length_b   1.000
_cell.length_c   1.000
_cell.angle_alpha   90.00
_cell.angle_beta   90.00
_cell.angle_gamma   90.00
#
_symmetry.space_group_name_H-M   'P 1'
#
loop_
_entity.id
_entity.type
_entity.pdbx_description
1 polymer ?
#
loop_
_entity_poly.entity_id
_entity_poly.type
_entity_poly.pdbx_seq_one_letter_code
_entity_poly.pdbx_strand_id
1 'polypeptide(L)'
;MGPPRPALLALPALLLLLLVGARAEEEVLENVTPICPRDATRFRHLRKYVYSYEAESSSGVPGTADSRSVTRINCKAELEVPQPCSFILKTSQCTLKEVYGFNPEGKALLKKTKNSEEFAAAMSRYELKLAIPEGKQVFLYPEKDEPTHILNIKRGIISALLVPSETEEAKQVLFLDTVYGNCSTDFTVKTRKGNVATEISTERDLGRCDRFKPISTSTSPLALIKGITRPLSTLISSSQSCQYTLDAKRKHVAEAICKEQHLFLPFSYKNKYGMMTQVTQTLKLEDMPKINSRFFGEGTNKMGLAFESTKSTSPPKQAEAVLKTLQELKKLTISEQNSQRANLFNMLVTELRGLSDEAVTSLLPQLIEVSSPITLQALVQCGRPQCYTHILQWLSSVHANPLLIDVVTYLVALIPEPSAQQLREIFNTAREQRSRATLYALSHVVNNYHKTNPTGTQELLDVANYLMEQIQDDCTGNEDYTYLILRVIGNMGQTMERLTPELKSSILKCVQSTKPSLMIQKAAIQALRKMELKDKDQEVLLQTFLDSASPGDKRLAAYLMLMRDPSQADINTIVQLLPREQNEQVKNYVASHIANILNSEELYIQDLKRLVKEALKESQLPTVMDFRKFSRNYQLSKSVSLPSLDSASAKIEGNLIFDPNNYLPKESMLKTTLTVFGFAPADLFEIGLEGKGFEPTLEALFGKQGFFPDSVNKALYWVKGQVPDGVSKVLVDHFGYTKDDKREQDMVKGMMLSVEKLIKDLKSKEVPEARAYLRILGEELGFARLHDLQLLGKLFLMDHPDLTILAAHTRKDACTFFKDAGLP
;
A
#
# COMPACT_ATOMS: atom_id res chain seq x y z
N MET A 1 37.26 23.93 -11.80
CA MET A 1 37.47 23.16 -13.05
C MET A 1 36.57 21.94 -12.98
N GLY A 2 35.40 22.04 -13.58
CA GLY A 2 34.41 20.97 -13.65
C GLY A 2 34.06 20.67 -15.12
N PRO A 3 33.64 19.45 -15.45
CA PRO A 3 33.25 19.09 -16.80
C PRO A 3 31.84 19.60 -17.12
N PRO A 4 31.50 19.82 -18.41
CA PRO A 4 30.35 20.61 -18.81
C PRO A 4 29.04 19.81 -18.91
N ARG A 5 27.92 20.54 -18.79
CA ARG A 5 26.53 20.12 -19.04
C ARG A 5 26.27 19.90 -20.53
N PRO A 6 25.39 18.96 -20.93
CA PRO A 6 24.81 18.93 -22.28
C PRO A 6 23.52 19.77 -22.34
N ALA A 7 23.35 20.52 -23.43
CA ALA A 7 22.14 21.25 -23.78
C ALA A 7 21.30 20.45 -24.79
N LEU A 8 19.99 20.44 -24.57
CA LEU A 8 18.96 19.96 -25.49
C LEU A 8 18.82 20.90 -26.70
N LEU A 9 18.71 20.33 -27.90
CA LEU A 9 17.98 20.91 -29.04
C LEU A 9 17.34 19.79 -29.88
N ALA A 10 16.17 20.11 -30.41
CA ALA A 10 15.08 19.19 -30.74
C ALA A 10 15.10 18.60 -32.16
N LEU A 11 14.26 17.56 -32.33
CA LEU A 11 13.86 16.88 -33.57
C LEU A 11 13.49 17.86 -34.71
N PRO A 12 13.90 17.57 -35.97
CA PRO A 12 13.03 16.79 -36.86
C PRO A 12 13.83 15.90 -37.85
N ALA A 13 13.81 14.57 -37.66
CA ALA A 13 14.43 13.64 -38.60
C ALA A 13 13.65 12.30 -38.70
N LEU A 14 12.32 12.36 -38.67
CA LEU A 14 11.47 11.16 -38.75
C LEU A 14 10.46 11.16 -39.91
N LEU A 15 10.71 11.94 -40.97
CA LEU A 15 9.77 12.08 -42.09
C LEU A 15 10.38 11.87 -43.49
N LEU A 16 11.56 11.27 -43.59
CA LEU A 16 12.29 11.11 -44.86
C LEU A 16 12.60 9.67 -45.29
N LEU A 17 12.00 8.65 -44.65
CA LEU A 17 12.23 7.24 -44.98
C LEU A 17 11.01 6.50 -45.57
N LEU A 18 9.97 7.21 -45.99
CA LEU A 18 8.74 6.58 -46.52
C LEU A 18 8.58 6.59 -48.06
N LEU A 19 9.54 7.06 -48.85
CA LEU A 19 9.34 7.15 -50.31
C LEU A 19 10.62 6.90 -51.12
N VAL A 20 11.08 5.65 -51.22
CA VAL A 20 11.72 5.13 -52.44
C VAL A 20 11.38 3.65 -52.60
N GLY A 21 10.43 3.35 -53.49
CA GLY A 21 10.24 2.02 -54.02
C GLY A 21 11.19 1.76 -55.17
N ALA A 22 11.82 0.59 -55.20
CA ALA A 22 12.38 -0.01 -56.41
C ALA A 22 12.39 -1.53 -56.25
N ARG A 23 11.90 -2.18 -57.31
CA ARG A 23 11.71 -3.62 -57.48
C ARG A 23 13.03 -4.38 -57.33
N ALA A 24 12.97 -5.53 -56.66
CA ALA A 24 13.95 -6.61 -56.82
C ALA A 24 13.17 -7.94 -56.91
N GLU A 25 13.56 -8.75 -57.88
CA GLU A 25 12.92 -9.99 -58.29
C GLU A 25 12.78 -11.01 -57.15
N GLU A 26 11.65 -11.71 -57.19
CA GLU A 26 11.28 -12.78 -56.29
C GLU A 26 12.07 -14.04 -56.71
N GLU A 27 13.31 -14.17 -56.22
CA GLU A 27 13.96 -15.49 -56.15
C GLU A 27 13.32 -16.27 -54.99
N VAL A 28 12.62 -17.34 -55.35
CA VAL A 28 12.10 -18.36 -54.43
C VAL A 28 13.28 -18.98 -53.68
N LEU A 29 13.58 -18.45 -52.49
CA LEU A 29 14.52 -19.06 -51.57
C LEU A 29 13.86 -20.30 -50.97
N GLU A 30 14.31 -21.47 -51.39
CA GLU A 30 13.99 -22.76 -50.78
C GLU A 30 14.07 -22.66 -49.24
N ASN A 31 13.11 -23.28 -48.56
CA ASN A 31 13.06 -23.42 -47.11
C ASN A 31 14.40 -23.97 -46.56
N VAL A 32 15.29 -23.09 -46.13
CA VAL A 32 16.49 -23.46 -45.37
C VAL A 32 16.05 -23.82 -43.96
N THR A 33 15.98 -25.13 -43.68
CA THR A 33 15.85 -25.65 -42.31
C THR A 33 16.91 -25.03 -41.40
N PRO A 34 16.58 -24.54 -40.18
CA PRO A 34 17.56 -23.94 -39.28
C PRO A 34 18.71 -24.90 -39.01
N ILE A 35 19.93 -24.48 -39.34
CA ILE A 35 21.14 -25.29 -39.15
C ILE A 35 21.41 -25.40 -37.64
N CYS A 36 21.22 -26.57 -37.06
CA CYS A 36 21.63 -26.89 -35.68
C CYS A 36 23.15 -27.12 -35.67
N PRO A 37 23.96 -26.26 -35.00
CA PRO A 37 25.38 -26.52 -34.84
C PRO A 37 25.63 -27.89 -34.22
N ARG A 38 26.67 -28.62 -34.66
CA ARG A 38 26.97 -29.98 -34.14
C ARG A 38 27.18 -30.01 -32.61
N ASP A 39 27.60 -28.88 -32.04
CA ASP A 39 27.83 -28.70 -30.61
C ASP A 39 26.69 -27.96 -29.90
N ALA A 40 25.56 -27.71 -30.55
CA ALA A 40 24.44 -26.97 -29.95
C ALA A 40 23.68 -27.77 -28.88
N THR A 41 23.83 -29.11 -28.85
CA THR A 41 23.16 -29.95 -27.86
C THR A 41 24.05 -31.09 -27.39
N ARG A 42 23.93 -31.43 -26.11
CA ARG A 42 24.63 -32.55 -25.46
C ARG A 42 23.94 -33.91 -25.67
N PHE A 43 22.79 -33.92 -26.32
CA PHE A 43 21.98 -35.10 -26.53
C PHE A 43 22.12 -35.59 -27.97
N ARG A 44 22.36 -36.89 -28.14
CA ARG A 44 22.61 -37.49 -29.45
C ARG A 44 21.30 -37.79 -30.16
N HIS A 45 21.28 -37.51 -31.46
CA HIS A 45 20.21 -37.89 -32.36
C HIS A 45 19.93 -39.41 -32.30
N LEU A 46 18.66 -39.78 -32.46
CA LEU A 46 18.17 -41.18 -32.40
C LEU A 46 18.43 -41.87 -31.07
N ARG A 47 18.45 -41.10 -29.98
CA ARG A 47 18.47 -41.61 -28.61
C ARG A 47 17.26 -41.13 -27.83
N LYS A 48 16.88 -41.93 -26.85
CA LYS A 48 15.99 -41.57 -25.77
C LYS A 48 16.78 -41.62 -24.46
N TYR A 49 16.58 -40.63 -23.60
CA TYR A 49 17.23 -40.51 -22.30
C TYR A 49 16.14 -40.61 -21.23
N VAL A 50 16.22 -41.63 -20.38
CA VAL A 50 15.24 -41.88 -19.32
C VAL A 50 15.84 -41.43 -17.99
N TYR A 51 15.23 -40.43 -17.36
CA TYR A 51 15.66 -39.88 -16.08
C TYR A 51 14.64 -40.19 -14.97
N SER A 52 15.15 -40.49 -13.77
CA SER A 52 14.37 -40.28 -12.55
C SER A 52 14.41 -38.79 -12.20
N TYR A 53 13.24 -38.21 -12.00
CA TYR A 53 13.04 -36.81 -11.64
C TYR A 53 12.50 -36.73 -10.21
N GLU A 54 13.15 -35.93 -9.37
CA GLU A 54 12.67 -35.58 -8.04
C GLU A 54 12.75 -34.06 -7.84
N ALA A 55 11.67 -33.45 -7.36
CA ALA A 55 11.66 -32.06 -6.94
C ALA A 55 11.05 -31.95 -5.54
N GLU A 56 11.75 -31.29 -4.63
CA GLU A 56 11.30 -31.02 -3.27
C GLU A 56 11.30 -29.52 -3.01
N SER A 57 10.22 -29.01 -2.44
CA SER A 57 10.14 -27.65 -1.91
C SER A 57 9.89 -27.71 -0.41
N SER A 58 10.66 -26.93 0.35
CA SER A 58 10.60 -26.84 1.80
C SER A 58 10.58 -25.38 2.24
N SER A 59 9.58 -24.96 3.01
CA SER A 59 9.45 -23.58 3.51
C SER A 59 9.36 -23.58 5.04
N GLY A 60 10.15 -22.73 5.70
CA GLY A 60 10.14 -22.59 7.16
C GLY A 60 11.39 -21.89 7.69
N VAL A 61 11.66 -22.04 8.99
CA VAL A 61 12.89 -21.56 9.63
C VAL A 61 13.85 -22.74 9.84
N PRO A 62 15.02 -22.78 9.17
CA PRO A 62 15.98 -23.87 9.33
C PRO A 62 16.38 -24.05 10.80
N GLY A 63 16.48 -25.31 11.26
CA GLY A 63 16.84 -25.64 12.65
C GLY A 63 15.67 -25.78 13.61
N THR A 64 14.46 -25.38 13.23
CA THR A 64 13.23 -25.71 13.97
C THR A 64 12.64 -27.02 13.45
N ALA A 65 12.32 -27.98 14.33
CA ALA A 65 11.89 -29.32 13.93
C ALA A 65 10.41 -29.37 13.48
N ASP A 66 9.55 -28.49 14.00
CA ASP A 66 8.10 -28.71 13.99
C ASP A 66 7.29 -27.78 13.06
N SER A 67 7.93 -26.90 12.28
CA SER A 67 7.22 -25.83 11.55
C SER A 67 7.72 -25.63 10.11
N ARG A 68 7.81 -26.72 9.34
CA ARG A 68 8.15 -26.67 7.92
C ARG A 68 7.04 -27.25 7.05
N SER A 69 6.73 -26.59 5.94
CA SER A 69 5.93 -27.18 4.87
C SER A 69 6.86 -27.87 3.89
N VAL A 70 6.58 -29.13 3.51
CA VAL A 70 7.37 -29.86 2.52
C VAL A 70 6.44 -30.51 1.49
N THR A 71 6.74 -30.28 0.21
CA THR A 71 6.06 -30.92 -0.94
C THR A 71 7.10 -31.60 -1.82
N ARG A 72 6.80 -32.81 -2.29
CA ARG A 72 7.71 -33.58 -3.16
C ARG A 72 6.98 -34.13 -4.39
N ILE A 73 7.61 -33.97 -5.54
CA ILE A 73 7.22 -34.55 -6.82
C ILE A 73 8.28 -35.58 -7.21
N ASN A 74 7.83 -36.77 -7.59
CA ASN A 74 8.68 -37.78 -8.22
C ASN A 74 8.05 -38.14 -9.57
N CYS A 75 8.82 -38.22 -10.65
CA CYS A 75 8.36 -38.67 -11.97
C CYS A 75 9.48 -39.42 -12.70
N LYS A 76 9.11 -40.16 -13.75
CA LYS A 76 10.03 -40.52 -14.83
C LYS A 76 9.91 -39.51 -15.97
N ALA A 77 11.04 -39.01 -16.43
CA ALA A 77 11.13 -38.08 -17.55
C ALA A 77 11.91 -38.71 -18.70
N GLU A 78 11.29 -38.85 -19.86
CA GLU A 78 11.88 -39.43 -21.06
C GLU A 78 12.08 -38.34 -22.11
N LEU A 79 13.33 -38.08 -22.48
CA LEU A 79 13.70 -37.11 -23.49
C LEU A 79 14.14 -37.83 -24.77
N GLU A 80 13.31 -37.80 -25.80
CA GLU A 80 13.60 -38.34 -27.13
C GLU A 80 14.22 -37.28 -28.04
N VAL A 81 15.20 -37.67 -28.86
CA VAL A 81 15.90 -36.78 -29.81
C VAL A 81 15.64 -37.23 -31.26
N PRO A 82 14.43 -37.00 -31.80
CA PRO A 82 14.07 -37.43 -33.15
C PRO A 82 14.86 -36.70 -34.23
N GLN A 83 15.28 -35.45 -34.00
CA GLN A 83 16.12 -34.65 -34.91
C GLN A 83 17.13 -33.83 -34.08
N PRO A 84 18.28 -33.41 -34.62
CA PRO A 84 19.18 -32.49 -33.91
C PRO A 84 18.46 -31.22 -33.46
N CYS A 85 18.73 -30.73 -32.25
CA CYS A 85 18.06 -29.58 -31.64
C CYS A 85 16.52 -29.69 -31.48
N SER A 86 15.93 -30.85 -31.73
CA SER A 86 14.48 -31.07 -31.62
C SER A 86 14.20 -32.26 -30.70
N PHE A 87 13.35 -32.05 -29.71
CA PHE A 87 13.15 -33.00 -28.62
C PHE A 87 11.68 -33.25 -28.34
N ILE A 88 11.39 -34.42 -27.79
CA ILE A 88 10.06 -34.77 -27.29
C ILE A 88 10.24 -35.23 -25.84
N LEU A 89 9.64 -34.49 -24.90
CA LEU A 89 9.60 -34.83 -23.49
C LEU A 89 8.31 -35.57 -23.17
N LYS A 90 8.44 -36.77 -22.59
CA LYS A 90 7.32 -37.53 -22.01
C LYS A 90 7.56 -37.67 -20.52
N THR A 91 6.50 -37.52 -19.73
CA THR A 91 6.54 -37.71 -18.28
C THR A 91 5.58 -38.81 -17.88
N SER A 92 6.02 -39.72 -17.02
CA SER A 92 5.22 -40.86 -16.56
C SER A 92 5.54 -41.18 -15.11
N GLN A 93 4.77 -42.09 -14.50
CA GLN A 93 5.00 -42.57 -13.14
C GLN A 93 5.13 -41.44 -12.10
N CYS A 94 4.36 -40.37 -12.29
CA CYS A 94 4.41 -39.21 -11.43
C CYS A 94 3.68 -39.46 -10.10
N THR A 95 4.24 -38.96 -9.00
CA THR A 95 3.58 -38.94 -7.69
C THR A 95 3.82 -37.60 -7.02
N LEU A 96 2.75 -37.04 -6.47
CA LEU A 96 2.76 -35.86 -5.61
C LEU A 96 2.60 -36.27 -4.15
N LYS A 97 3.47 -35.78 -3.27
CA LYS A 97 3.50 -36.06 -1.83
C LYS A 97 3.57 -34.78 -1.01
N GLU A 98 2.94 -34.79 0.16
CA GLU A 98 2.92 -33.68 1.13
C GLU A 98 3.36 -34.18 2.51
N VAL A 99 3.87 -33.26 3.34
CA VAL A 99 4.22 -33.55 4.73
C VAL A 99 2.98 -33.87 5.58
N TYR A 100 3.08 -34.87 6.45
CA TYR A 100 2.04 -35.21 7.43
C TYR A 100 2.56 -35.28 8.88
N GLY A 101 3.86 -35.18 9.07
CA GLY A 101 4.49 -35.16 10.38
C GLY A 101 6.01 -35.11 10.26
N PHE A 102 6.68 -35.05 11.41
CA PHE A 102 8.14 -35.12 11.53
C PHE A 102 8.49 -36.28 12.45
N ASN A 103 9.58 -36.99 12.15
CA ASN A 103 10.11 -37.98 13.07
C ASN A 103 10.89 -37.30 14.23
N PRO A 104 11.27 -38.02 15.29
CA PRO A 104 12.02 -37.44 16.42
C PRO A 104 13.36 -36.81 16.02
N GLU A 105 13.93 -37.22 14.89
CA GLU A 105 15.16 -36.66 14.31
C GLU A 105 14.90 -35.40 13.44
N GLY A 106 13.66 -34.91 13.34
CA GLY A 106 13.29 -33.71 12.60
C GLY A 106 13.22 -33.88 11.07
N LYS A 107 13.16 -35.11 10.57
CA LYS A 107 12.97 -35.45 9.15
C LYS A 107 11.48 -35.49 8.81
N ALA A 108 11.12 -34.82 7.72
CA ALA A 108 9.75 -34.79 7.22
C ALA A 108 9.27 -36.18 6.79
N LEU A 109 8.11 -36.58 7.30
CA LEU A 109 7.37 -37.76 6.88
C LEU A 109 6.35 -37.33 5.80
N LEU A 110 6.43 -37.97 4.63
CA LEU A 110 5.64 -37.58 3.44
C LEU A 110 4.61 -38.65 3.08
N LYS A 111 3.38 -38.22 2.76
CA LYS A 111 2.29 -39.09 2.27
C LYS A 111 1.83 -38.66 0.89
N LYS A 112 1.23 -39.58 0.13
CA LYS A 112 0.63 -39.28 -1.18
C LYS A 112 -0.56 -38.33 -1.00
N THR A 113 -0.65 -37.27 -1.81
CA THR A 113 -1.77 -36.32 -1.75
C THR A 113 -3.05 -36.94 -2.32
N LYS A 114 -4.22 -36.40 -1.96
CA LYS A 114 -5.53 -36.88 -2.47
C LYS A 114 -5.64 -36.77 -3.99
N ASN A 115 -5.04 -35.74 -4.60
CA ASN A 115 -5.13 -35.47 -6.04
C ASN A 115 -3.92 -36.02 -6.82
N SER A 116 -3.12 -36.88 -6.21
CA SER A 116 -1.87 -37.37 -6.80
C SER A 116 -2.08 -38.21 -8.08
N GLU A 117 -3.20 -38.96 -8.18
CA GLU A 117 -3.53 -39.71 -9.40
C GLU A 117 -3.99 -38.80 -10.54
N GLU A 118 -4.81 -37.79 -10.24
CA GLU A 118 -5.23 -36.77 -11.22
C GLU A 118 -4.01 -36.01 -11.75
N PHE A 119 -3.10 -35.63 -10.86
CA PHE A 119 -1.82 -35.03 -11.22
C PHE A 119 -0.98 -35.94 -12.13
N ALA A 120 -0.88 -37.23 -11.81
CA ALA A 120 -0.13 -38.19 -12.60
C ALA A 120 -0.72 -38.39 -14.01
N ALA A 121 -2.05 -38.45 -14.11
CA ALA A 121 -2.76 -38.50 -15.37
C ALA A 121 -2.51 -37.24 -16.20
N ALA A 122 -2.60 -36.05 -15.58
CA ALA A 122 -2.37 -34.78 -16.27
C ALA A 122 -0.92 -34.65 -16.78
N MET A 123 0.08 -35.04 -15.98
CA MET A 123 1.49 -35.04 -16.39
C MET A 123 1.76 -35.97 -17.60
N SER A 124 1.09 -37.13 -17.66
CA SER A 124 1.33 -38.14 -18.69
C SER A 124 0.47 -38.02 -19.93
N ARG A 125 -0.58 -37.18 -19.90
CA ARG A 125 -1.57 -37.07 -20.98
C ARG A 125 -1.00 -36.59 -22.31
N TYR A 126 -0.12 -35.60 -22.28
CA TYR A 126 0.44 -34.96 -23.47
C TYR A 126 1.96 -35.01 -23.47
N GLU A 127 2.56 -35.37 -24.61
CA GLU A 127 4.00 -35.19 -24.84
C GLU A 127 4.29 -33.71 -25.13
N LEU A 128 5.43 -33.21 -24.66
CA LEU A 128 5.85 -31.84 -24.92
C LEU A 128 6.97 -31.81 -25.95
N LYS A 129 6.69 -31.22 -27.12
CA LYS A 129 7.69 -31.02 -28.17
C LYS A 129 8.43 -29.72 -27.91
N LEU A 130 9.75 -29.71 -28.12
CA LEU A 130 10.57 -28.51 -28.02
C LEU A 130 11.67 -28.47 -29.08
N ALA A 131 12.05 -27.26 -29.49
CA ALA A 131 13.13 -27.00 -30.43
C ALA A 131 14.07 -25.92 -29.89
N ILE A 132 15.35 -26.03 -30.24
CA ILE A 132 16.39 -25.08 -29.86
C ILE A 132 17.13 -24.63 -31.14
N PRO A 133 16.50 -23.81 -31.99
CA PRO A 133 17.14 -23.32 -33.20
C PRO A 133 18.41 -22.54 -32.85
N GLU A 134 19.47 -22.79 -33.63
CA GLU A 134 20.81 -22.20 -33.46
C GLU A 134 21.47 -22.43 -32.08
N GLY A 135 20.89 -23.24 -31.19
CA GLY A 135 21.39 -23.46 -29.84
C GLY A 135 21.21 -22.28 -28.87
N LYS A 136 20.40 -21.26 -29.22
CA LYS A 136 20.30 -20.01 -28.44
C LYS A 136 19.01 -19.90 -27.61
N GLN A 137 17.86 -20.17 -28.23
CA GLN A 137 16.54 -19.93 -27.61
C GLN A 137 15.69 -21.19 -27.63
N VAL A 138 14.92 -21.41 -26.56
CA VAL A 138 14.09 -22.61 -26.41
C VAL A 138 12.64 -22.29 -26.78
N PHE A 139 12.12 -23.03 -27.75
CA PHE A 139 10.71 -22.98 -28.14
C PHE A 139 10.01 -24.27 -27.75
N LEU A 140 8.83 -24.13 -27.16
CA LEU A 140 7.96 -25.20 -26.74
C LEU A 140 6.72 -25.23 -27.63
N TYR A 141 6.23 -26.44 -27.91
CA TYR A 141 5.02 -26.69 -28.68
C TYR A 141 4.07 -27.60 -27.89
N PRO A 142 3.37 -27.06 -26.87
CA PRO A 142 2.40 -27.82 -26.08
C PRO A 142 1.09 -28.04 -26.83
N GLU A 143 0.37 -29.08 -26.43
CA GLU A 143 -1.01 -29.31 -26.88
C GLU A 143 -1.96 -28.25 -26.33
N LYS A 144 -3.00 -27.89 -27.10
CA LYS A 144 -3.92 -26.80 -26.75
C LYS A 144 -4.62 -27.02 -25.40
N ASP A 145 -4.88 -28.28 -25.06
CA ASP A 145 -5.58 -28.67 -23.83
C ASP A 145 -4.64 -28.97 -22.66
N GLU A 146 -3.32 -28.75 -22.80
CA GLU A 146 -2.37 -28.95 -21.71
C GLU A 146 -2.53 -27.85 -20.64
N PRO A 147 -2.82 -28.20 -19.36
CA PRO A 147 -2.94 -27.20 -18.32
C PRO A 147 -1.63 -26.46 -18.07
N THR A 148 -1.67 -25.13 -17.99
CA THR A 148 -0.46 -24.30 -17.82
C THR A 148 0.39 -24.67 -16.59
N HIS A 149 -0.24 -25.11 -15.49
CA HIS A 149 0.50 -25.55 -14.29
C HIS A 149 1.30 -26.84 -14.53
N ILE A 150 0.79 -27.75 -15.37
CA ILE A 150 1.49 -28.96 -15.80
C ILE A 150 2.64 -28.59 -16.74
N LEU A 151 2.37 -27.71 -17.70
CA LEU A 151 3.40 -27.21 -18.62
C LEU A 151 4.54 -26.52 -17.88
N ASN A 152 4.26 -25.74 -16.82
CA ASN A 152 5.29 -25.10 -15.99
C ASN A 152 6.19 -26.11 -15.25
N ILE A 153 5.66 -27.26 -14.83
CA ILE A 153 6.49 -28.32 -14.24
C ILE A 153 7.41 -28.93 -15.31
N LYS A 154 6.89 -29.16 -16.52
CA LYS A 154 7.69 -29.64 -17.66
C LYS A 154 8.77 -28.62 -18.08
N ARG A 155 8.47 -27.32 -18.06
CA ARG A 155 9.44 -26.22 -18.24
C ARG A 155 10.58 -26.33 -17.22
N GLY A 156 10.27 -26.61 -15.96
CA GLY A 156 11.27 -26.84 -14.90
C GLY A 156 12.18 -28.03 -15.19
N ILE A 157 11.62 -29.16 -15.66
CA ILE A 157 12.41 -30.34 -16.07
C ILE A 157 13.35 -29.98 -17.22
N ILE A 158 12.84 -29.32 -18.26
CA ILE A 158 13.62 -28.89 -19.42
C ILE A 158 14.74 -27.94 -19.00
N SER A 159 14.44 -26.90 -18.23
CA SER A 159 15.42 -25.91 -17.78
C SER A 159 16.57 -26.51 -16.99
N ALA A 160 16.37 -27.63 -16.29
CA ALA A 160 17.41 -28.35 -15.58
C ALA A 160 18.22 -29.34 -16.46
N LEU A 161 17.69 -29.74 -17.63
CA LEU A 161 18.41 -30.59 -18.58
C LEU A 161 19.25 -29.80 -19.59
N LEU A 162 18.90 -28.53 -19.82
CA LEU A 162 19.57 -27.65 -20.78
C LEU A 162 20.85 -27.05 -20.18
N VAL A 163 21.94 -27.81 -20.29
CA VAL A 163 23.29 -27.37 -19.91
C VAL A 163 24.02 -26.86 -21.14
N PRO A 164 24.55 -25.61 -21.15
CA PRO A 164 25.27 -25.07 -22.29
C PRO A 164 26.52 -25.91 -22.61
N SER A 165 26.96 -25.88 -23.86
CA SER A 165 28.17 -26.57 -24.31
C SER A 165 29.45 -25.96 -23.71
N GLU A 166 30.51 -26.75 -23.67
CA GLU A 166 31.80 -26.33 -23.09
C GLU A 166 32.50 -25.33 -24.01
N THR A 167 33.07 -24.27 -23.43
CA THR A 167 33.97 -23.33 -24.11
C THR A 167 35.42 -23.60 -23.67
N GLU A 168 36.38 -22.92 -24.30
CA GLU A 168 37.80 -23.02 -23.91
C GLU A 168 38.02 -22.54 -22.48
N GLU A 169 37.26 -21.53 -22.06
CA GLU A 169 37.34 -20.91 -20.74
C GLU A 169 36.68 -21.78 -19.67
N ALA A 170 37.37 -21.98 -18.54
CA ALA A 170 36.83 -22.75 -17.43
C ALA A 170 35.76 -21.99 -16.62
N LYS A 171 35.72 -20.66 -16.72
CA LYS A 171 34.76 -19.78 -16.04
C LYS A 171 34.32 -18.67 -16.97
N GLN A 172 33.02 -18.45 -17.07
CA GLN A 172 32.44 -17.41 -17.92
C GLN A 172 31.04 -17.05 -17.43
N VAL A 173 30.56 -15.86 -17.81
CA VAL A 173 29.18 -15.43 -17.58
C VAL A 173 28.38 -15.63 -18.86
N LEU A 174 27.31 -16.42 -18.79
CA LEU A 174 26.44 -16.72 -19.92
C LEU A 174 25.01 -16.21 -19.67
N PHE A 175 24.35 -15.76 -20.73
CA PHE A 175 22.92 -15.47 -20.71
C PHE A 175 22.17 -16.69 -21.20
N LEU A 176 21.40 -17.33 -20.31
CA LEU A 176 20.70 -18.58 -20.59
C LEU A 176 19.19 -18.40 -20.44
N ASP A 177 18.44 -19.03 -21.34
CA ASP A 177 16.99 -19.14 -21.26
C ASP A 177 16.61 -20.16 -20.18
N THR A 178 15.70 -19.76 -19.27
CA THR A 178 15.32 -20.55 -18.09
C THR A 178 13.82 -20.41 -17.81
N VAL A 179 13.32 -21.12 -16.81
CA VAL A 179 11.96 -20.88 -16.27
C VAL A 179 11.76 -19.46 -15.73
N TYR A 180 12.82 -18.73 -15.44
CA TYR A 180 12.78 -17.33 -14.99
C TYR A 180 13.08 -16.33 -16.12
N GLY A 181 13.02 -16.79 -17.37
CA GLY A 181 13.37 -16.02 -18.55
C GLY A 181 14.88 -16.03 -18.80
N ASN A 182 15.40 -14.95 -19.37
CA ASN A 182 16.82 -14.81 -19.65
C ASN A 182 17.57 -14.40 -18.38
N CYS A 183 18.53 -15.25 -17.96
CA CYS A 183 19.28 -15.08 -16.72
C CYS A 183 20.79 -15.01 -16.98
N SER A 184 21.45 -14.02 -16.38
CA SER A 184 22.91 -14.01 -16.22
C SER A 184 23.34 -15.17 -15.31
N THR A 185 24.16 -16.06 -15.83
CA THR A 185 24.56 -17.30 -15.18
C THR A 185 26.07 -17.42 -15.12
N ASP A 186 26.62 -17.57 -13.90
CA ASP A 186 28.03 -17.87 -13.68
C ASP A 186 28.27 -19.35 -13.98
N PHE A 187 28.88 -19.65 -15.11
CA PHE A 187 29.18 -21.00 -15.57
C PHE A 187 30.62 -21.37 -15.22
N THR A 188 30.81 -22.51 -14.55
CA THR A 188 32.13 -23.02 -14.18
C THR A 188 32.28 -24.49 -14.55
N VAL A 189 33.34 -24.83 -15.27
CA VAL A 189 33.79 -26.22 -15.46
C VAL A 189 34.69 -26.58 -14.28
N LYS A 190 34.24 -27.50 -13.43
CA LYS A 190 34.98 -27.92 -12.22
C LYS A 190 36.04 -28.98 -12.51
N THR A 191 35.66 -30.00 -13.29
CA THR A 191 36.56 -31.12 -13.62
C THR A 191 36.49 -31.44 -15.09
N ARG A 192 37.65 -31.83 -15.64
CA ARG A 192 37.81 -32.30 -17.02
C ARG A 192 38.49 -33.67 -17.02
N LYS A 193 38.11 -34.51 -17.98
CA LYS A 193 38.85 -35.73 -18.34
C LYS A 193 39.32 -35.59 -19.79
N GLY A 194 40.60 -35.24 -19.96
CA GLY A 194 41.10 -34.76 -21.25
C GLY A 194 40.43 -33.43 -21.62
N ASN A 195 39.92 -33.31 -22.85
CA ASN A 195 39.24 -32.10 -23.32
C ASN A 195 37.75 -32.04 -22.96
N VAL A 196 37.22 -33.03 -22.22
CA VAL A 196 35.79 -33.16 -21.94
C VAL A 196 35.47 -32.78 -20.49
N ALA A 197 34.57 -31.83 -20.28
CA ALA A 197 34.02 -31.52 -18.97
C ALA A 197 33.25 -32.71 -18.39
N THR A 198 33.55 -33.09 -17.14
CA THR A 198 32.86 -34.16 -16.40
C THR A 198 31.98 -33.61 -15.29
N GLU A 199 32.32 -32.43 -14.75
CA GLU A 199 31.51 -31.75 -13.75
C GLU A 199 31.42 -30.25 -14.08
N ILE A 200 30.20 -29.73 -14.07
CA ILE A 200 29.89 -28.32 -14.33
C ILE A 200 29.06 -27.80 -13.16
N SER A 201 29.27 -26.54 -12.79
CA SER A 201 28.38 -25.83 -11.88
C SER A 201 27.92 -24.51 -12.49
N THR A 202 26.66 -24.15 -12.20
CA THR A 202 26.09 -22.85 -12.55
C THR A 202 25.54 -22.17 -11.32
N GLU A 203 25.84 -20.88 -11.15
CA GLU A 203 25.26 -20.03 -10.10
C GLU A 203 24.49 -18.85 -10.71
N ARG A 204 23.36 -18.49 -10.08
CA ARG A 204 22.45 -17.44 -10.54
C ARG A 204 21.91 -16.64 -9.36
N ASP A 205 21.91 -15.32 -9.53
CA ASP A 205 21.08 -14.40 -8.77
C ASP A 205 19.74 -14.23 -9.50
N LEU A 206 18.67 -14.80 -8.95
CA LEU A 206 17.37 -14.81 -9.61
C LEU A 206 16.76 -13.42 -9.72
N GLY A 207 17.15 -12.49 -8.82
CA GLY A 207 16.72 -11.10 -8.89
C GLY A 207 17.18 -10.36 -10.16
N ARG A 208 18.15 -10.92 -10.90
CA ARG A 208 18.69 -10.36 -12.15
C ARG A 208 18.07 -10.98 -13.41
N CYS A 209 17.17 -11.94 -13.28
CA CYS A 209 16.47 -12.54 -14.43
C CYS A 209 15.32 -11.63 -14.90
N ASP A 210 15.08 -11.57 -16.21
CA ASP A 210 14.11 -10.63 -16.80
C ASP A 210 12.63 -10.98 -16.55
N ARG A 211 12.31 -12.24 -16.23
CA ARG A 211 10.95 -12.72 -15.92
C ARG A 211 10.78 -13.18 -14.46
N PHE A 212 11.79 -13.04 -13.60
CA PHE A 212 11.63 -13.29 -12.17
C PHE A 212 10.92 -12.12 -11.50
N LYS A 213 9.59 -12.22 -11.38
CA LYS A 213 8.75 -11.17 -10.80
C LYS A 213 7.96 -11.71 -9.60
N PRO A 214 7.81 -10.91 -8.52
CA PRO A 214 6.96 -11.29 -7.40
C PRO A 214 5.52 -11.49 -7.86
N ILE A 215 4.90 -12.59 -7.43
CA ILE A 215 3.48 -12.84 -7.70
C ILE A 215 2.67 -12.09 -6.63
N SER A 216 1.83 -11.15 -7.08
CA SER A 216 0.88 -10.45 -6.23
C SER A 216 -0.38 -11.31 -6.06
N THR A 217 -0.77 -11.62 -4.82
CA THR A 217 -2.06 -12.25 -4.53
C THR A 217 -3.16 -11.19 -4.41
N SER A 218 -4.40 -11.59 -4.71
CA SER A 218 -5.57 -10.74 -4.47
C SER A 218 -5.64 -10.33 -3.01
N THR A 219 -5.59 -9.02 -2.75
CA THR A 219 -5.63 -8.46 -1.40
C THR A 219 -6.99 -7.84 -1.12
N SER A 220 -7.50 -8.09 0.08
CA SER A 220 -8.70 -7.42 0.56
C SER A 220 -8.41 -5.94 0.79
N PRO A 221 -9.27 -5.01 0.32
CA PRO A 221 -9.22 -3.60 0.72
C PRO A 221 -9.55 -3.37 2.21
N LEU A 222 -9.74 -4.42 3.01
CA LEU A 222 -9.76 -4.32 4.48
C LEU A 222 -8.50 -4.88 5.15
N ALA A 223 -7.51 -5.35 4.38
CA ALA A 223 -6.26 -5.83 4.95
C ALA A 223 -5.52 -4.70 5.69
N LEU A 224 -5.01 -4.97 6.89
CA LEU A 224 -4.27 -4.00 7.71
C LEU A 224 -2.94 -3.57 7.06
N ILE A 225 -2.33 -4.48 6.30
CA ILE A 225 -1.07 -4.25 5.59
C ILE A 225 -1.38 -4.43 4.10
N LYS A 226 -1.45 -3.31 3.37
CA LYS A 226 -1.67 -3.28 1.91
C LYS A 226 -0.46 -2.69 1.22
N GLY A 227 -0.19 -3.11 -0.01
CA GLY A 227 0.84 -2.50 -0.86
C GLY A 227 2.29 -2.69 -0.40
N ILE A 228 2.53 -3.24 0.79
CA ILE A 228 3.86 -3.55 1.33
C ILE A 228 4.42 -4.86 0.72
N THR A 229 3.61 -5.69 0.07
CA THR A 229 4.04 -6.94 -0.56
C THR A 229 5.13 -6.72 -1.62
N ARG A 230 5.00 -5.66 -2.45
CA ARG A 230 6.01 -5.30 -3.46
C ARG A 230 7.33 -4.85 -2.83
N PRO A 231 7.39 -3.85 -1.94
CA PRO A 231 8.65 -3.46 -1.31
C PRO A 231 9.24 -4.58 -0.43
N LEU A 232 8.43 -5.41 0.26
CA LEU A 232 8.98 -6.56 0.97
C LEU A 232 9.56 -7.62 0.06
N SER A 233 9.06 -7.76 -1.16
CA SER A 233 9.61 -8.74 -2.11
C SER A 233 11.06 -8.42 -2.50
N THR A 234 11.48 -7.15 -2.45
CA THR A 234 12.89 -6.77 -2.69
C THR A 234 13.80 -7.11 -1.50
N LEU A 235 13.21 -7.46 -0.36
CA LEU A 235 13.93 -7.94 0.83
C LEU A 235 14.02 -9.48 0.87
N ILE A 236 13.71 -10.16 -0.25
CA ILE A 236 13.90 -11.60 -0.40
C ILE A 236 15.12 -11.85 -1.30
N SER A 237 16.20 -12.35 -0.72
CA SER A 237 17.38 -12.78 -1.48
C SER A 237 17.07 -14.13 -2.14
N SER A 238 17.16 -14.20 -3.47
CA SER A 238 16.81 -15.39 -4.26
C SER A 238 17.98 -15.83 -5.12
N SER A 239 18.46 -17.06 -4.93
CA SER A 239 19.60 -17.60 -5.69
C SER A 239 19.41 -19.06 -6.06
N GLN A 240 20.05 -19.48 -7.14
CA GLN A 240 20.03 -20.84 -7.63
C GLN A 240 21.44 -21.34 -7.95
N SER A 241 21.78 -22.53 -7.49
CA SER A 241 23.03 -23.23 -7.76
C SER A 241 22.73 -24.62 -8.31
N CYS A 242 23.21 -24.93 -9.51
CA CYS A 242 23.08 -26.25 -10.11
C CYS A 242 24.43 -26.91 -10.30
N GLN A 243 24.48 -28.21 -10.02
CA GLN A 243 25.63 -29.08 -10.23
C GLN A 243 25.26 -30.16 -11.24
N TYR A 244 26.11 -30.35 -12.25
CA TYR A 244 25.88 -31.28 -13.33
C TYR A 244 27.04 -32.26 -13.43
N THR A 245 26.73 -33.54 -13.54
CA THR A 245 27.69 -34.59 -13.87
C THR A 245 27.44 -35.05 -15.29
N LEU A 246 28.49 -35.07 -16.11
CA LEU A 246 28.42 -35.45 -17.52
C LEU A 246 29.08 -36.80 -17.77
N ASP A 247 28.52 -37.58 -18.70
CA ASP A 247 29.15 -38.81 -19.15
C ASP A 247 30.45 -38.50 -19.93
N ALA A 248 31.58 -39.02 -19.45
CA ALA A 248 32.90 -38.71 -20.01
C ALA A 248 33.10 -39.14 -21.47
N LYS A 249 32.30 -40.09 -22.00
CA LYS A 249 32.42 -40.58 -23.38
C LYS A 249 31.42 -39.92 -24.33
N ARG A 250 30.22 -39.65 -23.86
CA ARG A 250 29.06 -39.24 -24.66
C ARG A 250 28.63 -37.80 -24.41
N LYS A 251 29.18 -37.12 -23.39
CA LYS A 251 28.98 -35.71 -23.01
C LYS A 251 27.56 -35.29 -22.60
N HIS A 252 26.64 -36.24 -22.47
CA HIS A 252 25.27 -35.97 -22.02
C HIS A 252 25.19 -35.83 -20.50
N VAL A 253 24.12 -35.23 -20.01
CA VAL A 253 23.86 -35.04 -18.58
C VAL A 253 23.53 -36.39 -17.94
N ALA A 254 24.40 -36.89 -17.07
CA ALA A 254 24.15 -38.11 -16.29
C ALA A 254 23.38 -37.80 -15.00
N GLU A 255 23.72 -36.68 -14.36
CA GLU A 255 23.05 -36.18 -13.17
C GLU A 255 22.97 -34.65 -13.19
N ALA A 256 21.84 -34.09 -12.73
CA ALA A 256 21.67 -32.68 -12.47
C ALA A 256 21.05 -32.48 -11.08
N ILE A 257 21.67 -31.65 -10.24
CA ILE A 257 21.19 -31.28 -8.91
C ILE A 257 21.14 -29.76 -8.82
N CYS A 258 19.95 -29.18 -8.86
CA CYS A 258 19.72 -27.76 -8.67
C CYS A 258 19.18 -27.49 -7.27
N LYS A 259 19.78 -26.52 -6.58
CA LYS A 259 19.35 -26.01 -5.28
C LYS A 259 19.04 -24.53 -5.42
N GLU A 260 17.82 -24.17 -5.10
CA GLU A 260 17.32 -22.81 -5.12
C GLU A 260 16.92 -22.39 -3.71
N GLN A 261 17.23 -21.16 -3.33
CA GLN A 261 16.88 -20.60 -2.04
C GLN A 261 16.19 -19.24 -2.21
N HIS A 262 15.22 -18.99 -1.35
CA HIS A 262 14.61 -17.67 -1.15
C HIS A 262 14.67 -17.36 0.34
N LEU A 263 15.53 -16.43 0.74
CA LEU A 263 15.72 -16.02 2.13
C LEU A 263 15.08 -14.64 2.36
N PHE A 264 14.16 -14.56 3.31
CA PHE A 264 13.68 -13.28 3.80
C PHE A 264 14.77 -12.63 4.65
N LEU A 265 15.33 -11.53 4.15
CA LEU A 265 16.47 -10.83 4.75
C LEU A 265 16.14 -10.17 6.10
N PRO A 266 14.96 -9.54 6.29
CA PRO A 266 14.64 -8.90 7.55
C PRO A 266 14.69 -9.89 8.70
N PHE A 267 15.42 -9.51 9.75
CA PHE A 267 15.70 -10.33 10.93
C PHE A 267 16.49 -11.62 10.66
N SER A 268 17.06 -11.78 9.46
CA SER A 268 17.97 -12.90 9.18
C SER A 268 19.31 -12.70 9.89
N TYR A 269 19.86 -13.77 10.44
CA TYR A 269 21.19 -13.75 11.04
C TYR A 269 22.25 -14.01 9.96
N LYS A 270 23.17 -13.05 9.78
CA LYS A 270 24.28 -13.10 8.83
C LYS A 270 23.86 -13.42 7.38
N ASN A 271 22.65 -13.02 6.98
CA ASN A 271 22.05 -13.31 5.67
C ASN A 271 22.05 -14.82 5.33
N LYS A 272 21.92 -15.68 6.34
CA LYS A 272 21.96 -17.14 6.17
C LYS A 272 20.84 -17.88 6.92
N TYR A 273 20.46 -17.38 8.09
CA TYR A 273 19.49 -18.05 8.94
C TYR A 273 18.28 -17.14 9.10
N GLY A 274 17.12 -17.61 8.68
CA GLY A 274 15.87 -16.85 8.73
C GLY A 274 14.73 -17.64 8.12
N MET A 275 13.59 -16.99 7.92
CA MET A 275 12.49 -17.58 7.16
C MET A 275 12.94 -17.77 5.71
N MET A 276 12.97 -19.01 5.24
CA MET A 276 13.41 -19.32 3.89
C MET A 276 12.58 -20.41 3.23
N THR A 277 12.60 -20.39 1.91
CA THR A 277 12.13 -21.50 1.07
C THR A 277 13.33 -22.08 0.34
N GLN A 278 13.46 -23.40 0.35
CA GLN A 278 14.47 -24.13 -0.38
C GLN A 278 13.80 -25.08 -1.36
N VAL A 279 14.23 -25.03 -2.62
CA VAL A 279 13.78 -25.96 -3.66
C VAL A 279 14.98 -26.77 -4.12
N THR A 280 14.85 -28.10 -4.13
CA THR A 280 15.88 -29.00 -4.64
C THR A 280 15.29 -29.82 -5.77
N GLN A 281 15.94 -29.80 -6.93
CA GLN A 281 15.57 -30.53 -8.12
C GLN A 281 16.71 -31.49 -8.48
N THR A 282 16.38 -32.77 -8.69
CA THR A 282 17.33 -33.83 -9.04
C THR A 282 16.85 -34.58 -10.27
N LEU A 283 17.74 -34.75 -11.24
CA LEU A 283 17.55 -35.60 -12.41
C LEU A 283 18.72 -36.59 -12.48
N LYS A 284 18.43 -37.89 -12.52
CA LYS A 284 19.44 -38.96 -12.63
C LYS A 284 19.11 -39.88 -13.78
N LEU A 285 20.06 -40.06 -14.70
CA LEU A 285 19.88 -40.92 -15.87
C LEU A 285 19.79 -42.40 -15.43
N GLU A 286 18.72 -43.07 -15.84
CA GLU A 286 18.50 -44.51 -15.61
C GLU A 286 18.87 -45.33 -16.85
N ASP A 287 18.49 -44.87 -18.05
CA ASP A 287 18.66 -45.64 -19.30
C ASP A 287 18.80 -44.73 -20.54
N MET A 288 19.39 -45.26 -21.61
CA MET A 288 19.65 -44.54 -22.87
C MET A 288 19.39 -45.39 -24.14
N PRO A 289 18.15 -45.86 -24.37
CA PRO A 289 17.82 -46.70 -25.52
C PRO A 289 17.95 -45.94 -26.86
N LYS A 290 18.09 -46.69 -27.96
CA LYS A 290 18.01 -46.15 -29.33
C LYS A 290 16.55 -45.96 -29.73
N ILE A 291 16.27 -44.95 -30.54
CA ILE A 291 14.96 -44.76 -31.18
C ILE A 291 15.11 -44.84 -32.70
N ASN A 292 14.05 -45.27 -33.38
CA ASN A 292 14.02 -45.40 -34.84
C ASN A 292 13.23 -44.27 -35.53
N SER A 293 12.37 -43.56 -34.79
CA SER A 293 11.58 -42.46 -35.34
C SER A 293 12.42 -41.20 -35.52
N ARG A 294 12.33 -40.60 -36.71
CA ARG A 294 12.87 -39.27 -37.05
C ARG A 294 11.79 -38.19 -37.15
N PHE A 295 10.55 -38.57 -36.86
CA PHE A 295 9.42 -37.68 -37.03
C PHE A 295 9.43 -36.61 -35.94
N PHE A 296 9.49 -35.36 -36.36
CA PHE A 296 9.30 -34.19 -35.53
C PHE A 296 8.50 -33.18 -36.35
N GLY A 297 7.30 -32.84 -35.88
CA GLY A 297 6.48 -31.79 -36.46
C GLY A 297 6.31 -30.70 -35.42
N GLU A 298 6.69 -29.47 -35.77
CA GLU A 298 6.41 -28.30 -34.94
C GLU A 298 4.90 -28.16 -34.75
N GLY A 299 4.48 -27.90 -33.51
CA GLY A 299 3.07 -27.65 -33.22
C GLY A 299 2.67 -26.23 -33.63
N THR A 300 1.37 -25.97 -33.70
CA THR A 300 0.83 -24.64 -34.04
C THR A 300 1.03 -23.62 -32.90
N ASN A 301 1.09 -24.09 -31.65
CA ASN A 301 1.22 -23.22 -30.48
C ASN A 301 2.70 -23.07 -30.08
N LYS A 302 3.36 -22.01 -30.56
CA LYS A 302 4.76 -21.71 -30.20
C LYS A 302 4.83 -20.91 -28.90
N MET A 303 5.50 -21.43 -27.88
CA MET A 303 5.68 -20.82 -26.56
C MET A 303 7.15 -20.77 -26.12
N GLY A 304 7.48 -19.93 -25.14
CA GLY A 304 8.82 -19.86 -24.53
C GLY A 304 8.98 -20.76 -23.30
N LEU A 305 10.22 -20.88 -22.82
CA LEU A 305 10.58 -21.67 -21.63
C LEU A 305 10.19 -20.99 -20.30
N ALA A 306 10.07 -19.66 -20.29
CA ALA A 306 9.72 -18.90 -19.10
C ALA A 306 8.38 -19.35 -18.48
N PHE A 307 8.34 -19.35 -17.17
CA PHE A 307 7.15 -19.64 -16.36
C PHE A 307 6.01 -18.68 -16.68
N GLU A 308 4.80 -19.21 -16.78
CA GLU A 308 3.58 -18.43 -16.95
C GLU A 308 2.72 -18.50 -15.70
N SER A 309 2.33 -17.35 -15.17
CA SER A 309 1.45 -17.30 -14.00
C SER A 309 0.11 -17.94 -14.30
N THR A 310 -0.27 -18.95 -13.52
CA THR A 310 -1.58 -19.55 -13.61
C THR A 310 -2.57 -18.69 -12.83
N LYS A 311 -3.48 -18.02 -13.54
CA LYS A 311 -4.74 -17.60 -12.91
C LYS A 311 -5.42 -18.91 -12.51
N SER A 312 -5.63 -19.14 -11.22
CA SER A 312 -6.47 -20.25 -10.75
C SER A 312 -7.84 -20.08 -11.39
N THR A 313 -8.04 -20.71 -12.54
CA THR A 313 -9.32 -20.84 -13.22
C THR A 313 -9.88 -22.08 -12.60
N SER A 314 -10.72 -21.84 -11.63
CA SER A 314 -11.37 -22.88 -10.90
C SER A 314 -12.45 -23.55 -11.76
N PRO A 315 -12.73 -24.83 -11.51
CA PRO A 315 -13.65 -25.60 -12.34
C PRO A 315 -15.07 -25.03 -12.32
N PRO A 316 -15.86 -25.20 -13.40
CA PRO A 316 -17.22 -24.68 -13.55
C PRO A 316 -18.23 -25.08 -12.45
N LYS A 317 -17.92 -26.10 -11.62
CA LYS A 317 -18.71 -26.48 -10.42
C LYS A 317 -18.62 -25.47 -9.26
N GLN A 318 -17.90 -24.35 -9.43
CA GLN A 318 -17.70 -23.39 -8.36
C GLN A 318 -18.88 -22.48 -8.05
N ALA A 319 -19.75 -22.16 -9.02
CA ALA A 319 -20.90 -21.31 -8.75
C ALA A 319 -21.86 -21.96 -7.72
N GLU A 320 -22.07 -23.27 -7.85
CA GLU A 320 -22.83 -24.08 -6.88
C GLU A 320 -22.13 -24.15 -5.53
N ALA A 321 -20.80 -24.26 -5.51
CA ALA A 321 -20.01 -24.27 -4.28
C ALA A 321 -20.13 -22.95 -3.51
N VAL A 322 -20.01 -21.80 -4.19
CA VAL A 322 -20.15 -20.45 -3.59
C VAL A 322 -21.52 -20.29 -2.94
N LEU A 323 -22.60 -20.66 -3.65
CA LEU A 323 -23.96 -20.57 -3.13
C LEU A 323 -24.14 -21.47 -1.90
N LYS A 324 -23.63 -22.70 -1.96
CA LYS A 324 -23.68 -23.66 -0.84
C LYS A 324 -22.93 -23.13 0.38
N THR A 325 -21.71 -22.62 0.20
CA THR A 325 -20.91 -22.03 1.28
C THR A 325 -21.65 -20.86 1.94
N LEU A 326 -22.28 -19.99 1.15
CA LEU A 326 -23.07 -18.88 1.67
C LEU A 326 -24.30 -19.35 2.46
N GLN A 327 -25.00 -20.38 1.96
CA GLN A 327 -26.15 -20.98 2.66
C GLN A 327 -25.75 -21.62 3.99
N GLU A 328 -24.62 -22.33 4.03
CA GLU A 328 -24.06 -22.89 5.27
C GLU A 328 -23.69 -21.79 6.25
N LEU A 329 -23.04 -20.73 5.78
CA LEU A 329 -22.66 -19.58 6.60
C LEU A 329 -23.87 -18.85 7.19
N LYS A 330 -24.96 -18.70 6.43
CA LYS A 330 -26.22 -18.08 6.90
C LYS A 330 -26.86 -18.85 8.06
N LYS A 331 -26.69 -20.18 8.10
CA LYS A 331 -27.26 -21.04 9.16
C LYS A 331 -26.55 -20.89 10.50
N LEU A 332 -25.32 -20.37 10.53
CA LEU A 332 -24.54 -20.24 11.76
C LEU A 332 -24.93 -18.97 12.55
N THR A 333 -25.28 -19.13 13.82
CA THR A 333 -25.55 -18.02 14.76
C THR A 333 -24.26 -17.39 15.29
N ILE A 334 -24.34 -16.21 15.93
CA ILE A 334 -23.20 -15.40 16.42
C ILE A 334 -22.54 -15.98 17.71
N SER A 335 -22.80 -17.24 18.09
CA SER A 335 -22.24 -17.88 19.30
C SER A 335 -21.00 -18.74 19.00
N GLU A 336 -20.60 -19.61 19.95
CA GLU A 336 -19.35 -20.42 20.10
C GLU A 336 -18.70 -21.03 18.84
N GLN A 337 -19.38 -21.03 17.68
CA GLN A 337 -18.89 -21.47 16.36
C GLN A 337 -18.20 -20.35 15.54
N ASN A 338 -17.75 -19.26 16.18
CA ASN A 338 -17.10 -18.14 15.49
C ASN A 338 -15.89 -18.54 14.63
N SER A 339 -15.13 -19.56 15.05
CA SER A 339 -14.01 -20.09 14.25
C SER A 339 -14.49 -20.75 12.95
N GLN A 340 -15.55 -21.56 13.01
CA GLN A 340 -16.17 -22.19 11.83
C GLN A 340 -16.78 -21.14 10.91
N ARG A 341 -17.46 -20.13 11.47
CA ARG A 341 -18.01 -19.01 10.70
C ARG A 341 -16.92 -18.23 9.96
N ALA A 342 -15.80 -17.94 10.63
CA ALA A 342 -14.65 -17.28 10.00
C ALA A 342 -14.02 -18.14 8.88
N ASN A 343 -13.90 -19.45 9.10
CA ASN A 343 -13.39 -20.37 8.08
C ASN A 343 -14.29 -20.45 6.85
N LEU A 344 -15.62 -20.58 7.04
CA LEU A 344 -16.58 -20.59 5.93
C LEU A 344 -16.61 -19.25 5.19
N PHE A 345 -16.48 -18.12 5.90
CA PHE A 345 -16.39 -16.81 5.26
C PHE A 345 -15.09 -16.66 4.44
N ASN A 346 -13.95 -17.12 4.96
CA ASN A 346 -12.69 -17.15 4.20
C ASN A 346 -12.80 -18.05 2.95
N MET A 347 -13.49 -19.18 3.06
CA MET A 347 -13.78 -20.07 1.94
C MET A 347 -14.65 -19.38 0.90
N LEU A 348 -15.74 -18.73 1.31
CA LEU A 348 -16.61 -17.94 0.43
C LEU A 348 -15.83 -16.88 -0.36
N VAL A 349 -14.98 -16.10 0.32
CA VAL A 349 -14.14 -15.07 -0.32
C VAL A 349 -13.14 -15.70 -1.30
N THR A 350 -12.59 -16.88 -0.96
CA THR A 350 -11.64 -17.61 -1.82
C THR A 350 -12.30 -18.20 -3.06
N GLU A 351 -13.52 -18.71 -2.94
CA GLU A 351 -14.30 -19.21 -4.07
C GLU A 351 -14.72 -18.05 -5.00
N LEU A 352 -15.17 -16.92 -4.46
CA LEU A 352 -15.48 -15.70 -5.23
C LEU A 352 -14.27 -15.20 -6.05
N ARG A 353 -13.05 -15.28 -5.50
CA ARG A 353 -11.80 -14.91 -6.19
C ARG A 353 -11.51 -15.70 -7.45
N GLY A 354 -12.07 -16.91 -7.56
CA GLY A 354 -11.90 -17.82 -8.69
C GLY A 354 -12.94 -17.65 -9.79
N LEU A 355 -14.04 -16.92 -9.54
CA LEU A 355 -15.10 -16.72 -10.51
C LEU A 355 -14.67 -15.78 -11.66
N SER A 356 -15.15 -16.08 -12.87
CA SER A 356 -15.08 -15.17 -14.02
C SER A 356 -16.04 -14.00 -13.85
N ASP A 357 -15.90 -12.97 -14.68
CA ASP A 357 -16.76 -11.80 -14.65
C ASP A 357 -18.24 -12.16 -14.93
N GLU A 358 -18.47 -13.04 -15.90
CA GLU A 358 -19.80 -13.53 -16.28
C GLU A 358 -20.42 -14.40 -15.17
N ALA A 359 -19.58 -15.19 -14.49
CA ALA A 359 -20.01 -16.01 -13.36
C ALA A 359 -20.42 -15.17 -12.15
N VAL A 360 -19.69 -14.09 -11.84
CA VAL A 360 -20.08 -13.14 -10.78
C VAL A 360 -21.39 -12.46 -11.14
N THR A 361 -21.53 -11.96 -12.38
CA THR A 361 -22.74 -11.27 -12.86
C THR A 361 -23.98 -12.14 -12.71
N SER A 362 -23.91 -13.39 -13.17
CA SER A 362 -25.05 -14.33 -13.15
C SER A 362 -25.41 -14.82 -11.75
N LEU A 363 -24.43 -14.96 -10.87
CA LEU A 363 -24.62 -15.49 -9.52
C LEU A 363 -25.03 -14.42 -8.50
N LEU A 364 -24.65 -13.16 -8.72
CA LEU A 364 -24.87 -12.07 -7.76
C LEU A 364 -26.33 -11.92 -7.29
N PRO A 365 -27.37 -11.95 -8.15
CA PRO A 365 -28.76 -11.86 -7.69
C PRO A 365 -29.12 -12.96 -6.69
N GLN A 366 -28.68 -14.20 -6.93
CA GLN A 366 -28.95 -15.34 -6.05
C GLN A 366 -28.22 -15.20 -4.70
N LEU A 367 -26.98 -14.71 -4.70
CA LEU A 367 -26.23 -14.48 -3.46
C LEU A 367 -26.88 -13.40 -2.59
N ILE A 368 -27.37 -12.33 -3.21
CA ILE A 368 -28.07 -11.24 -2.52
C ILE A 368 -29.39 -11.75 -1.92
N GLU A 369 -30.15 -12.56 -2.66
CA GLU A 369 -31.39 -13.20 -2.17
C GLU A 369 -31.12 -14.09 -0.95
N VAL A 370 -30.04 -14.88 -0.98
CA VAL A 370 -29.65 -15.71 0.17
C VAL A 370 -29.27 -14.82 1.36
N SER A 371 -28.35 -13.88 1.19
CA SER A 371 -27.95 -12.94 2.25
C SER A 371 -27.22 -11.72 1.70
N SER A 372 -27.95 -10.62 1.50
CA SER A 372 -27.35 -9.35 1.06
C SER A 372 -26.17 -8.89 1.95
N PRO A 373 -26.27 -8.87 3.30
CA PRO A 373 -25.18 -8.36 4.14
C PRO A 373 -23.89 -9.18 4.05
N ILE A 374 -23.99 -10.51 4.00
CA ILE A 374 -22.81 -11.39 3.91
C ILE A 374 -22.20 -11.31 2.51
N THR A 375 -23.03 -11.27 1.48
CA THR A 375 -22.60 -11.16 0.08
C THR A 375 -21.82 -9.87 -0.15
N LEU A 376 -22.34 -8.73 0.32
CA LEU A 376 -21.65 -7.44 0.21
C LEU A 376 -20.30 -7.46 0.94
N GLN A 377 -20.24 -8.01 2.16
CA GLN A 377 -18.98 -8.15 2.90
C GLN A 377 -17.96 -9.04 2.17
N ALA A 378 -18.42 -10.14 1.56
CA ALA A 378 -17.54 -11.06 0.85
C ALA A 378 -17.00 -10.46 -0.46
N LEU A 379 -17.85 -9.76 -1.22
CA LEU A 379 -17.46 -9.08 -2.47
C LEU A 379 -16.46 -7.95 -2.21
N VAL A 380 -16.67 -7.16 -1.15
CA VAL A 380 -15.69 -6.12 -0.76
C VAL A 380 -14.34 -6.74 -0.37
N GLN A 381 -14.29 -7.96 0.17
CA GLN A 381 -13.04 -8.64 0.55
C GLN A 381 -12.44 -9.51 -0.56
N CYS A 382 -13.13 -9.63 -1.70
CA CYS A 382 -12.77 -10.51 -2.81
C CYS A 382 -11.39 -10.20 -3.38
N GLY A 383 -10.98 -8.93 -3.51
CA GLY A 383 -9.63 -8.62 -4.02
C GLY A 383 -9.48 -8.79 -5.54
N ARG A 384 -10.57 -8.81 -6.30
CA ARG A 384 -10.58 -8.96 -7.76
C ARG A 384 -11.39 -7.86 -8.44
N PRO A 385 -10.93 -7.27 -9.57
CA PRO A 385 -11.63 -6.20 -10.27
C PRO A 385 -13.11 -6.51 -10.57
N GLN A 386 -13.42 -7.73 -11.03
CA GLN A 386 -14.79 -8.14 -11.33
C GLN A 386 -15.72 -8.02 -10.11
N CYS A 387 -15.26 -8.37 -8.91
CA CYS A 387 -16.08 -8.29 -7.69
C CYS A 387 -16.49 -6.84 -7.35
N TYR A 388 -15.67 -5.85 -7.74
CA TYR A 388 -15.87 -4.45 -7.37
C TYR A 388 -16.69 -3.67 -8.38
N THR A 389 -16.50 -3.95 -9.66
CA THR A 389 -17.34 -3.35 -10.69
C THR A 389 -18.79 -3.79 -10.49
N HIS A 390 -19.04 -5.08 -10.27
CA HIS A 390 -20.39 -5.61 -10.10
C HIS A 390 -21.09 -5.11 -8.84
N ILE A 391 -20.37 -4.95 -7.70
CA ILE A 391 -21.00 -4.41 -6.48
C ILE A 391 -21.39 -2.94 -6.65
N LEU A 392 -20.58 -2.11 -7.32
CA LEU A 392 -20.90 -0.69 -7.56
C LEU A 392 -22.09 -0.54 -8.51
N GLN A 393 -22.11 -1.30 -9.61
CA GLN A 393 -23.21 -1.30 -10.57
C GLN A 393 -24.51 -1.78 -9.94
N TRP A 394 -24.45 -2.85 -9.12
CA TRP A 394 -25.62 -3.33 -8.39
C TRP A 394 -26.17 -2.28 -7.44
N LEU A 395 -25.33 -1.65 -6.61
CA LEU A 395 -25.73 -0.61 -5.66
C LEU A 395 -26.40 0.58 -6.35
N SER A 396 -25.88 1.00 -7.50
CA SER A 396 -26.49 2.04 -8.33
C SER A 396 -27.85 1.60 -8.87
N SER A 397 -27.94 0.39 -9.44
CA SER A 397 -29.18 -0.13 -10.05
C SER A 397 -30.35 -0.24 -9.06
N VAL A 398 -30.07 -0.64 -7.82
CA VAL A 398 -31.10 -0.79 -6.78
C VAL A 398 -31.37 0.51 -6.01
N HIS A 399 -30.74 1.62 -6.39
CA HIS A 399 -30.82 2.91 -5.70
C HIS A 399 -30.58 2.74 -4.20
N ALA A 400 -29.49 2.05 -3.85
CA ALA A 400 -29.15 1.74 -2.48
C ALA A 400 -29.00 2.99 -1.61
N ASN A 401 -29.02 2.81 -0.29
CA ASN A 401 -28.78 3.91 0.64
C ASN A 401 -27.46 4.64 0.30
N PRO A 402 -27.45 5.98 0.15
CA PRO A 402 -26.24 6.74 -0.18
C PRO A 402 -25.04 6.46 0.73
N LEU A 403 -25.27 6.23 2.03
CA LEU A 403 -24.21 5.88 2.98
C LEU A 403 -23.56 4.53 2.65
N LEU A 404 -24.35 3.56 2.17
CA LEU A 404 -23.82 2.27 1.74
C LEU A 404 -22.99 2.41 0.45
N ILE A 405 -23.47 3.23 -0.50
CA ILE A 405 -22.73 3.56 -1.73
C ILE A 405 -21.39 4.21 -1.37
N ASP A 406 -21.40 5.21 -0.48
CA ASP A 406 -20.22 5.91 0.01
C ASP A 406 -19.19 4.94 0.62
N VAL A 407 -19.61 4.11 1.56
CA VAL A 407 -18.73 3.17 2.27
C VAL A 407 -18.14 2.14 1.30
N VAL A 408 -18.96 1.53 0.45
CA VAL A 408 -18.47 0.52 -0.50
C VAL A 408 -17.52 1.16 -1.51
N THR A 409 -17.86 2.31 -2.09
CA THR A 409 -17.02 3.05 -3.03
C THR A 409 -15.66 3.38 -2.42
N TYR A 410 -15.66 3.87 -1.18
CA TYR A 410 -14.43 4.17 -0.46
C TYR A 410 -13.56 2.92 -0.27
N LEU A 411 -14.14 1.81 0.19
CA LEU A 411 -13.40 0.57 0.42
C LEU A 411 -12.78 0.03 -0.87
N VAL A 412 -13.56 -0.07 -1.95
CA VAL A 412 -13.06 -0.61 -3.22
C VAL A 412 -12.00 0.29 -3.87
N ALA A 413 -11.99 1.59 -3.59
CA ALA A 413 -10.94 2.49 -4.08
C ALA A 413 -9.54 2.25 -3.47
N LEU A 414 -9.46 1.60 -2.31
CA LEU A 414 -8.19 1.37 -1.59
C LEU A 414 -7.34 0.21 -2.15
N ILE A 415 -7.68 -0.31 -3.33
CA ILE A 415 -7.01 -1.47 -3.91
C ILE A 415 -5.73 -1.03 -4.63
N PRO A 416 -4.60 -1.74 -4.49
CA PRO A 416 -3.32 -1.30 -5.05
C PRO A 416 -3.25 -1.23 -6.58
N GLU A 417 -4.00 -2.05 -7.30
CA GLU A 417 -3.90 -2.20 -8.78
C GLU A 417 -5.31 -2.22 -9.42
N PRO A 418 -6.04 -1.09 -9.40
CA PRO A 418 -7.40 -1.02 -9.96
C PRO A 418 -7.38 -1.09 -11.50
N SER A 419 -8.48 -1.53 -12.11
CA SER A 419 -8.66 -1.51 -13.57
C SER A 419 -9.16 -0.15 -14.07
N ALA A 420 -9.04 0.11 -15.37
CA ALA A 420 -9.58 1.33 -16.00
C ALA A 420 -11.10 1.44 -15.82
N GLN A 421 -11.81 0.31 -15.94
CA GLN A 421 -13.25 0.23 -15.69
C GLN A 421 -13.57 0.60 -14.24
N GLN A 422 -12.80 0.10 -13.27
CA GLN A 422 -13.02 0.42 -11.87
C GLN A 422 -12.80 1.91 -11.57
N LEU A 423 -11.76 2.53 -12.13
CA LEU A 423 -11.54 3.98 -12.03
C LEU A 423 -12.75 4.75 -12.58
N ARG A 424 -13.28 4.34 -13.73
CA ARG A 424 -14.44 4.97 -14.36
C ARG A 424 -15.71 4.89 -13.52
N GLU A 425 -16.01 3.72 -12.95
CA GLU A 425 -17.20 3.54 -12.10
C GLU A 425 -17.12 4.38 -10.82
N ILE A 426 -15.95 4.42 -10.17
CA ILE A 426 -15.73 5.26 -8.98
C ILE A 426 -15.83 6.74 -9.33
N PHE A 427 -15.30 7.15 -10.48
CA PHE A 427 -15.40 8.53 -10.95
C PHE A 427 -16.85 8.95 -11.20
N ASN A 428 -17.63 8.12 -11.88
CA ASN A 428 -19.06 8.36 -12.11
C ASN A 428 -19.82 8.47 -10.78
N THR A 429 -19.58 7.53 -9.87
CA THR A 429 -20.21 7.52 -8.53
C THR A 429 -19.85 8.80 -7.75
N ALA A 430 -18.59 9.24 -7.81
CA ALA A 430 -18.14 10.45 -7.13
C ALA A 430 -18.75 11.74 -7.70
N ARG A 431 -18.98 11.81 -9.00
CA ARG A 431 -19.64 12.95 -9.66
C ARG A 431 -21.14 13.03 -9.33
N GLU A 432 -21.78 11.87 -9.19
CA GLU A 432 -23.20 11.75 -8.86
C GLU A 432 -23.46 12.04 -7.38
N GLN A 433 -22.79 11.32 -6.47
CA GLN A 433 -22.99 11.46 -5.02
C GLN A 433 -22.42 12.76 -4.46
N ARG A 434 -21.28 13.23 -5.02
CA ARG A 434 -20.52 14.40 -4.54
C ARG A 434 -20.24 14.37 -3.03
N SER A 435 -20.23 13.18 -2.43
CA SER A 435 -19.99 13.00 -1.02
C SER A 435 -18.49 13.11 -0.70
N ARG A 436 -18.17 13.41 0.56
CA ARG A 436 -16.78 13.38 1.04
C ARG A 436 -16.15 12.01 0.78
N ALA A 437 -16.86 10.94 1.12
CA ALA A 437 -16.35 9.58 0.97
C ALA A 437 -16.03 9.26 -0.49
N THR A 438 -16.94 9.52 -1.44
CA THR A 438 -16.71 9.17 -2.84
C THR A 438 -15.61 10.01 -3.49
N LEU A 439 -15.45 11.27 -3.10
CA LEU A 439 -14.39 12.12 -3.65
C LEU A 439 -13.01 11.76 -3.08
N TYR A 440 -12.90 11.39 -1.80
CA TYR A 440 -11.66 10.81 -1.29
C TYR A 440 -11.38 9.44 -1.92
N ALA A 441 -12.41 8.61 -2.13
CA ALA A 441 -12.29 7.36 -2.87
C ALA A 441 -11.69 7.59 -4.26
N LEU A 442 -12.17 8.60 -4.99
CA LEU A 442 -11.62 9.01 -6.28
C LEU A 442 -10.11 9.32 -6.19
N SER A 443 -9.66 10.05 -5.15
CA SER A 443 -8.23 10.33 -4.96
C SER A 443 -7.38 9.07 -4.77
N HIS A 444 -7.88 8.11 -3.99
CA HIS A 444 -7.16 6.85 -3.72
C HIS A 444 -7.05 5.97 -4.97
N VAL A 445 -8.16 5.80 -5.71
CA VAL A 445 -8.14 4.97 -6.93
C VAL A 445 -7.27 5.59 -8.03
N VAL A 446 -7.26 6.92 -8.18
CA VAL A 446 -6.41 7.63 -9.14
C VAL A 446 -4.93 7.37 -8.87
N ASN A 447 -4.50 7.53 -7.62
CA ASN A 447 -3.10 7.28 -7.23
C ASN A 447 -2.69 5.81 -7.42
N ASN A 448 -3.57 4.87 -7.09
CA ASN A 448 -3.29 3.44 -7.28
C ASN A 448 -3.28 3.03 -8.76
N TYR A 449 -4.18 3.60 -9.56
CA TYR A 449 -4.22 3.37 -11.01
C TYR A 449 -2.96 3.91 -11.71
N HIS A 450 -2.55 5.13 -11.39
CA HIS A 450 -1.37 5.76 -12.01
C HIS A 450 -0.05 5.03 -11.71
N LYS A 451 0.07 4.39 -10.53
CA LYS A 451 1.25 3.55 -10.19
C LYS A 451 1.47 2.38 -11.16
N THR A 452 0.40 1.84 -11.76
CA THR A 452 0.48 0.75 -12.73
C THR A 452 0.39 1.23 -14.17
N ASN A 453 -0.22 2.39 -14.40
CA ASN A 453 -0.39 3.02 -15.71
C ASN A 453 0.20 4.46 -15.64
N PRO A 454 1.53 4.61 -15.72
CA PRO A 454 2.19 5.90 -15.54
C PRO A 454 1.96 6.87 -16.70
N THR A 455 1.52 6.37 -17.86
CA THR A 455 1.10 7.18 -19.00
C THR A 455 -0.29 7.78 -18.76
N GLY A 456 -0.49 9.04 -19.12
CA GLY A 456 -1.81 9.68 -19.06
C GLY A 456 -2.83 8.92 -19.90
N THR A 457 -3.86 8.38 -19.26
CA THR A 457 -5.02 7.71 -19.89
C THR A 457 -6.17 8.70 -20.01
N GLN A 458 -7.13 8.40 -20.88
CA GLN A 458 -8.31 9.26 -21.04
C GLN A 458 -9.08 9.38 -19.72
N GLU A 459 -9.23 8.29 -18.97
CA GLU A 459 -9.90 8.28 -17.67
C GLU A 459 -9.24 9.23 -16.66
N LEU A 460 -7.90 9.27 -16.65
CA LEU A 460 -7.15 10.18 -15.77
C LEU A 460 -7.30 11.65 -16.19
N LEU A 461 -7.32 11.91 -17.51
CA LEU A 461 -7.52 13.26 -18.04
C LEU A 461 -8.94 13.77 -17.76
N ASP A 462 -9.96 12.92 -17.86
CA ASP A 462 -11.34 13.28 -17.53
C ASP A 462 -11.48 13.69 -16.06
N VAL A 463 -10.80 12.97 -15.15
CA VAL A 463 -10.74 13.35 -13.73
C VAL A 463 -10.03 14.67 -13.53
N ALA A 464 -8.90 14.91 -14.20
CA ALA A 464 -8.15 16.14 -14.07
C ALA A 464 -8.95 17.36 -14.56
N ASN A 465 -9.63 17.22 -15.71
CA ASN A 465 -10.53 18.25 -16.25
C ASN A 465 -11.67 18.56 -15.27
N TYR A 466 -12.29 17.52 -14.71
CA TYR A 466 -13.33 17.70 -13.70
C TYR A 466 -12.84 18.48 -12.48
N LEU A 467 -11.66 18.15 -11.95
CA LEU A 467 -11.09 18.84 -10.79
C LEU A 467 -10.77 20.31 -11.10
N MET A 468 -10.24 20.58 -12.30
CA MET A 468 -9.98 21.93 -12.78
C MET A 468 -11.28 22.76 -12.85
N GLU A 469 -12.35 22.19 -13.41
CA GLU A 469 -13.67 22.84 -13.46
C GLU A 469 -14.21 23.18 -12.06
N GLN A 470 -13.96 22.32 -11.06
CA GLN A 470 -14.48 22.54 -9.70
C GLN A 470 -13.71 23.62 -8.91
N ILE A 471 -12.41 23.81 -9.16
CA ILE A 471 -11.64 24.87 -8.50
C ILE A 471 -11.61 26.18 -9.29
N GLN A 472 -11.92 26.14 -10.59
CA GLN A 472 -11.80 27.28 -11.49
C GLN A 472 -10.38 27.88 -11.43
N ASP A 473 -10.22 29.12 -11.89
CA ASP A 473 -8.91 29.78 -11.95
C ASP A 473 -8.44 30.36 -10.61
N ASP A 474 -9.36 30.61 -9.67
CA ASP A 474 -9.07 31.32 -8.42
C ASP A 474 -9.84 30.81 -7.18
N CYS A 475 -10.41 29.59 -7.21
CA CYS A 475 -11.08 28.95 -6.07
C CYS A 475 -12.28 29.72 -5.50
N THR A 476 -13.02 30.44 -6.34
CA THR A 476 -14.17 31.29 -5.94
C THR A 476 -15.53 30.60 -6.01
N GLY A 477 -15.55 29.27 -6.18
CA GLY A 477 -16.77 28.46 -6.21
C GLY A 477 -17.47 28.31 -4.84
N ASN A 478 -18.29 27.25 -4.71
CA ASN A 478 -18.92 26.91 -3.44
C ASN A 478 -17.84 26.56 -2.40
N GLU A 479 -17.78 27.32 -1.29
CA GLU A 479 -16.69 27.22 -0.32
C GLU A 479 -16.50 25.80 0.25
N ASP A 480 -17.54 25.17 0.77
CA ASP A 480 -17.47 23.81 1.34
C ASP A 480 -17.01 22.77 0.29
N TYR A 481 -17.49 22.91 -0.95
CA TYR A 481 -17.16 21.99 -2.03
C TYR A 481 -15.75 22.22 -2.58
N THR A 482 -15.36 23.46 -2.83
CA THR A 482 -14.01 23.85 -3.25
C THR A 482 -12.98 23.44 -2.20
N TYR A 483 -13.29 23.59 -0.90
CA TYR A 483 -12.44 23.07 0.17
C TYR A 483 -12.21 21.57 0.01
N LEU A 484 -13.29 20.78 -0.12
CA LEU A 484 -13.20 19.33 -0.29
C LEU A 484 -12.38 18.95 -1.52
N ILE A 485 -12.60 19.62 -2.66
CA ILE A 485 -11.85 19.36 -3.89
C ILE A 485 -10.36 19.66 -3.72
N LEU A 486 -9.97 20.74 -3.02
CA LEU A 486 -8.56 21.01 -2.73
C LEU A 486 -7.93 19.93 -1.85
N ARG A 487 -8.67 19.37 -0.87
CA ARG A 487 -8.18 18.24 -0.06
C ARG A 487 -7.94 17.00 -0.91
N VAL A 488 -8.86 16.71 -1.84
CA VAL A 488 -8.82 15.60 -2.81
C VAL A 488 -7.65 15.77 -3.78
N ILE A 489 -7.45 16.97 -4.34
CA ILE A 489 -6.30 17.30 -5.19
C ILE A 489 -5.00 17.07 -4.43
N GLY A 490 -4.91 17.49 -3.17
CA GLY A 490 -3.71 17.29 -2.38
C GLY A 490 -3.41 15.82 -2.04
N ASN A 491 -4.40 14.93 -2.13
CA ASN A 491 -4.14 13.49 -2.07
C ASN A 491 -3.56 13.00 -3.39
N MET A 492 -4.12 13.42 -4.52
CA MET A 492 -3.65 13.02 -5.85
C MET A 492 -2.25 13.58 -6.18
N GLY A 493 -1.95 14.80 -5.72
CA GLY A 493 -0.60 15.38 -5.70
C GLY A 493 0.14 15.29 -7.03
N GLN A 494 1.32 14.65 -6.99
CA GLN A 494 2.20 14.46 -8.15
C GLN A 494 1.49 13.82 -9.35
N THR A 495 0.49 12.95 -9.13
CA THR A 495 -0.30 12.36 -10.23
C THR A 495 -0.97 13.45 -11.05
N MET A 496 -1.65 14.39 -10.39
CA MET A 496 -2.32 15.50 -11.08
C MET A 496 -1.32 16.53 -11.64
N GLU A 497 -0.22 16.79 -10.93
CA GLU A 497 0.85 17.68 -11.44
C GLU A 497 1.42 17.22 -12.78
N ARG A 498 1.60 15.91 -12.97
CA ARG A 498 2.11 15.34 -14.23
C ARG A 498 1.09 15.36 -15.36
N LEU A 499 -0.19 15.21 -15.04
CA LEU A 499 -1.26 15.14 -16.04
C LEU A 499 -1.70 16.52 -16.50
N THR A 500 -1.76 17.49 -15.59
CA THR A 500 -2.30 18.84 -15.85
C THR A 500 -1.52 19.88 -15.05
N PRO A 501 -0.36 20.34 -15.55
CA PRO A 501 0.46 21.36 -14.89
C PRO A 501 -0.29 22.67 -14.60
N GLU A 502 -1.30 22.98 -15.41
CA GLU A 502 -2.18 24.14 -15.24
C GLU A 502 -2.90 24.09 -13.88
N LEU A 503 -3.25 22.89 -13.38
CA LEU A 503 -3.96 22.73 -12.11
C LEU A 503 -3.16 23.33 -10.96
N LYS A 504 -1.84 23.10 -10.96
CA LYS A 504 -0.93 23.67 -9.98
C LYS A 504 -0.87 25.19 -10.07
N SER A 505 -0.89 25.74 -11.28
CA SER A 505 -0.94 27.19 -11.49
C SER A 505 -2.22 27.79 -10.89
N SER A 506 -3.38 27.16 -11.10
CA SER A 506 -4.64 27.61 -10.49
C SER A 506 -4.62 27.52 -8.97
N ILE A 507 -4.05 26.46 -8.39
CA ILE A 507 -3.87 26.33 -6.93
C ILE A 507 -3.02 27.49 -6.39
N LEU A 508 -1.91 27.83 -7.05
CA LEU A 508 -1.03 28.94 -6.64
C LEU A 508 -1.74 30.29 -6.75
N LYS A 509 -2.55 30.52 -7.79
CA LYS A 509 -3.42 31.69 -7.88
C LYS A 509 -4.38 31.76 -6.69
N CYS A 510 -4.95 30.63 -6.26
CA CYS A 510 -5.81 30.59 -5.07
C CYS A 510 -5.07 30.98 -3.77
N VAL A 511 -3.79 30.64 -3.63
CA VAL A 511 -2.97 31.05 -2.48
C VAL A 511 -2.77 32.57 -2.43
N GLN A 512 -2.52 33.17 -3.60
CA GLN A 512 -2.22 34.60 -3.76
C GLN A 512 -3.47 35.49 -3.77
N SER A 513 -4.59 34.98 -4.27
CA SER A 513 -5.84 35.74 -4.43
C SER A 513 -6.44 36.12 -3.07
N THR A 514 -6.95 37.34 -2.94
CA THR A 514 -7.68 37.81 -1.76
C THR A 514 -9.18 37.50 -1.79
N LYS A 515 -9.68 36.92 -2.90
CA LYS A 515 -11.12 36.62 -3.06
C LYS A 515 -11.58 35.40 -2.25
N PRO A 516 -10.87 34.26 -2.23
CA PRO A 516 -11.29 33.10 -1.45
C PRO A 516 -11.12 33.34 0.04
N SER A 517 -11.89 32.62 0.85
CA SER A 517 -11.73 32.68 2.30
C SER A 517 -10.36 32.17 2.74
N LEU A 518 -9.94 32.58 3.94
CA LEU A 518 -8.70 32.10 4.58
C LEU A 518 -8.61 30.56 4.61
N MET A 519 -9.75 29.90 4.85
CA MET A 519 -9.86 28.44 4.86
C MET A 519 -9.52 27.83 3.50
N ILE A 520 -10.02 28.42 2.41
CA ILE A 520 -9.72 27.98 1.04
C ILE A 520 -8.26 28.23 0.69
N GLN A 521 -7.72 29.38 1.04
CA GLN A 521 -6.30 29.70 0.82
C GLN A 521 -5.39 28.69 1.54
N LYS A 522 -5.69 28.34 2.80
CA LYS A 522 -4.94 27.32 3.55
C LYS A 522 -5.10 25.93 2.95
N ALA A 523 -6.31 25.57 2.51
CA ALA A 523 -6.54 24.32 1.79
C ALA A 523 -5.76 24.24 0.48
N ALA A 524 -5.62 25.36 -0.24
CA ALA A 524 -4.82 25.46 -1.45
C ALA A 524 -3.32 25.28 -1.17
N ILE A 525 -2.79 25.90 -0.11
CA ILE A 525 -1.41 25.64 0.35
C ILE A 525 -1.24 24.14 0.63
N GLN A 526 -2.17 23.54 1.38
CA GLN A 526 -2.13 22.10 1.72
C GLN A 526 -2.36 21.17 0.52
N ALA A 527 -2.92 21.65 -0.60
CA ALA A 527 -3.06 20.88 -1.83
C ALA A 527 -1.70 20.61 -2.51
N LEU A 528 -0.69 21.44 -2.24
CA LEU A 528 0.67 21.29 -2.77
C LEU A 528 1.50 20.21 -2.04
N ARG A 529 0.97 19.61 -0.96
CA ARG A 529 1.71 18.72 -0.04
C ARG A 529 2.33 17.46 -0.67
N LYS A 530 1.91 17.09 -1.87
CA LYS A 530 2.43 15.93 -2.64
C LYS A 530 2.90 16.31 -4.04
N MET A 531 2.92 17.60 -4.35
CA MET A 531 3.51 18.11 -5.59
C MET A 531 4.97 18.46 -5.33
N GLU A 532 5.77 18.42 -6.39
CA GLU A 532 7.14 18.92 -6.37
C GLU A 532 7.10 20.45 -6.20
N LEU A 533 8.07 21.10 -5.54
CA LEU A 533 8.12 22.56 -5.45
C LEU A 533 9.23 23.06 -6.37
N LYS A 534 8.88 23.85 -7.39
CA LYS A 534 9.84 24.50 -8.30
C LYS A 534 10.13 25.91 -7.79
N ASP A 535 11.18 26.54 -8.30
CA ASP A 535 11.62 27.89 -7.89
C ASP A 535 10.48 28.92 -7.85
N LYS A 536 9.58 28.93 -8.86
CA LYS A 536 8.42 29.83 -8.89
C LYS A 536 7.40 29.54 -7.79
N ASP A 537 7.22 28.27 -7.45
CA ASP A 537 6.27 27.85 -6.40
C ASP A 537 6.82 28.22 -5.02
N GLN A 538 8.13 28.02 -4.82
CA GLN A 538 8.85 28.44 -3.62
C GLN A 538 8.77 29.96 -3.44
N GLU A 539 8.93 30.75 -4.51
CA GLU A 539 8.77 32.20 -4.48
C GLU A 539 7.37 32.61 -3.99
N VAL A 540 6.31 31.99 -4.53
CA VAL A 540 4.93 32.26 -4.09
C VAL A 540 4.72 31.96 -2.60
N LEU A 541 5.25 30.82 -2.13
CA LEU A 541 5.15 30.42 -0.72
C LEU A 541 5.96 31.36 0.20
N LEU A 542 7.17 31.75 -0.22
CA LEU A 542 8.01 32.68 0.50
C LEU A 542 7.33 34.06 0.61
N GLN A 543 6.80 34.61 -0.49
CA GLN A 543 6.07 35.88 -0.46
C GLN A 543 4.83 35.81 0.42
N THR A 544 4.11 34.68 0.39
CA THR A 544 2.95 34.46 1.28
C THR A 544 3.35 34.42 2.76
N PHE A 545 4.52 33.85 3.08
CA PHE A 545 5.06 33.86 4.44
C PHE A 545 5.52 35.27 4.88
N LEU A 546 6.10 36.06 3.98
CA LEU A 546 6.64 37.39 4.28
C LEU A 546 5.57 38.49 4.33
N ASP A 547 4.39 38.26 3.78
CA ASP A 547 3.27 39.22 3.83
C ASP A 547 2.76 39.43 5.26
N SER A 548 3.16 40.54 5.88
CA SER A 548 2.76 40.90 7.24
C SER A 548 1.29 41.29 7.37
N ALA A 549 0.59 41.56 6.27
CA ALA A 549 -0.86 41.81 6.28
C ALA A 549 -1.67 40.50 6.31
N SER A 550 -1.08 39.38 5.92
CA SER A 550 -1.72 38.07 5.95
C SER A 550 -1.85 37.52 7.39
N PRO A 551 -2.94 36.80 7.71
CA PRO A 551 -3.09 36.10 8.99
C PRO A 551 -1.92 35.15 9.29
N GLY A 552 -1.51 35.10 10.56
CA GLY A 552 -0.33 34.33 10.99
C GLY A 552 -0.41 32.84 10.68
N ASP A 553 -1.59 32.24 10.74
CA ASP A 553 -1.83 30.83 10.40
C ASP A 553 -1.62 30.54 8.91
N LYS A 554 -2.08 31.42 8.00
CA LYS A 554 -1.76 31.32 6.56
C LYS A 554 -0.27 31.42 6.31
N ARG A 555 0.40 32.39 6.95
CA ARG A 555 1.85 32.59 6.82
C ARG A 555 2.62 31.34 7.28
N LEU A 556 2.23 30.76 8.42
CA LEU A 556 2.83 29.54 8.94
C LEU A 556 2.55 28.30 8.08
N ALA A 557 1.36 28.19 7.49
CA ALA A 557 1.06 27.14 6.52
C ALA A 557 1.97 27.23 5.28
N ALA A 558 2.20 28.44 4.76
CA ALA A 558 3.10 28.66 3.63
C ALA A 558 4.56 28.35 4.00
N TYR A 559 5.01 28.79 5.18
CA TYR A 559 6.33 28.47 5.73
C TYR A 559 6.56 26.95 5.81
N LEU A 560 5.62 26.21 6.40
CA LEU A 560 5.75 24.75 6.53
C LEU A 560 5.76 24.04 5.18
N MET A 561 4.98 24.52 4.21
CA MET A 561 5.00 23.98 2.86
C MET A 561 6.36 24.21 2.18
N LEU A 562 6.90 25.42 2.30
CA LEU A 562 8.23 25.78 1.77
C LEU A 562 9.36 24.98 2.42
N MET A 563 9.32 24.78 3.73
CA MET A 563 10.35 24.06 4.50
C MET A 563 10.46 22.56 4.19
N ARG A 564 9.59 22.00 3.35
CA ARG A 564 9.72 20.61 2.87
C ARG A 564 10.94 20.42 1.98
N ASP A 565 11.22 21.40 1.13
CA ASP A 565 12.37 21.39 0.21
C ASP A 565 12.80 22.83 -0.10
N PRO A 566 13.37 23.55 0.88
CA PRO A 566 13.74 24.96 0.71
C PRO A 566 15.11 25.12 0.03
N SER A 567 15.28 26.17 -0.75
CA SER A 567 16.59 26.58 -1.25
C SER A 567 17.42 27.28 -0.16
N GLN A 568 18.74 27.38 -0.35
CA GLN A 568 19.60 28.17 0.55
C GLN A 568 19.15 29.64 0.62
N ALA A 569 18.66 30.21 -0.48
CA ALA A 569 18.18 31.60 -0.53
C ALA A 569 16.91 31.79 0.32
N ASP A 570 16.00 30.82 0.31
CA ASP A 570 14.80 30.83 1.15
C ASP A 570 15.17 30.84 2.63
N ILE A 571 16.05 29.90 3.05
CA ILE A 571 16.48 29.80 4.45
C ILE A 571 17.23 31.07 4.89
N ASN A 572 18.11 31.61 4.07
CA ASN A 572 18.81 32.86 4.37
C ASN A 572 17.83 34.00 4.62
N THR A 573 16.83 34.15 3.74
CA THR A 573 15.81 35.19 3.84
C THR A 573 14.98 35.03 5.12
N ILE A 574 14.51 33.81 5.41
CA ILE A 574 13.73 33.51 6.62
C ILE A 574 14.55 33.84 7.88
N VAL A 575 15.80 33.36 7.96
CA VAL A 575 16.67 33.53 9.13
C VAL A 575 17.09 34.99 9.34
N GLN A 576 17.30 35.76 8.27
CA GLN A 576 17.65 37.19 8.35
C GLN A 576 16.47 38.06 8.79
N LEU A 577 15.25 37.73 8.36
CA LEU A 577 14.05 38.51 8.66
C LEU A 577 13.38 38.11 9.99
N LEU A 578 13.60 36.88 10.46
CA LEU A 578 12.99 36.37 11.69
C LEU A 578 13.20 37.27 12.93
N PRO A 579 14.37 37.87 13.20
CA PRO A 579 14.53 38.81 14.32
C PRO A 579 13.66 40.07 14.22
N ARG A 580 13.23 40.45 13.00
CA ARG A 580 12.42 41.64 12.73
C ARG A 580 10.92 41.35 12.66
N GLU A 581 10.53 40.07 12.79
CA GLU A 581 9.12 39.66 12.79
C GLU A 581 8.36 40.36 13.92
N GLN A 582 7.17 40.90 13.62
CA GLN A 582 6.35 41.59 14.61
C GLN A 582 5.28 40.66 15.21
N ASN A 583 4.84 39.66 14.46
CA ASN A 583 3.91 38.66 14.96
C ASN A 583 4.65 37.64 15.83
N GLU A 584 4.51 37.77 17.14
CA GLU A 584 5.14 36.88 18.11
C GLU A 584 4.74 35.41 17.93
N GLN A 585 3.53 35.12 17.46
CA GLN A 585 3.12 33.74 17.17
C GLN A 585 3.94 33.15 16.03
N VAL A 586 4.11 33.89 14.94
CA VAL A 586 4.93 33.47 13.79
C VAL A 586 6.40 33.31 14.20
N LYS A 587 6.94 34.31 14.92
CA LYS A 587 8.33 34.33 15.38
C LYS A 587 8.69 33.10 16.22
N ASN A 588 7.89 32.80 17.23
CA ASN A 588 8.13 31.67 18.14
C ASN A 588 8.03 30.32 17.44
N TYR A 589 7.04 30.18 16.56
CA TYR A 589 6.86 28.96 15.79
C TYR A 589 8.08 28.68 14.91
N VAL A 590 8.47 29.64 14.07
CA VAL A 590 9.61 29.48 13.15
C VAL A 590 10.91 29.22 13.91
N ALA A 591 11.16 29.96 15.00
CA ALA A 591 12.35 29.76 15.83
C ALA A 591 12.41 28.35 16.45
N SER A 592 11.29 27.86 16.99
CA SER A 592 11.23 26.52 17.58
C SER A 592 11.36 25.41 16.54
N HIS A 593 10.78 25.57 15.34
CA HIS A 593 10.91 24.62 14.25
C HIS A 593 12.36 24.52 13.75
N ILE A 594 13.04 25.65 13.54
CA ILE A 594 14.46 25.67 13.14
C ILE A 594 15.34 25.03 14.22
N ALA A 595 15.09 25.32 15.51
CA ALA A 595 15.83 24.69 16.60
C ALA A 595 15.63 23.17 16.63
N ASN A 596 14.42 22.68 16.40
CA ASN A 596 14.13 21.25 16.33
C ASN A 596 14.77 20.56 15.13
N ILE A 597 14.81 21.23 13.96
CA ILE A 597 15.57 20.75 12.79
C ILE A 597 17.03 20.51 13.18
N LEU A 598 17.68 21.48 13.83
CA LEU A 598 19.09 21.37 14.25
C LEU A 598 19.34 20.22 15.23
N ASN A 599 18.38 19.96 16.14
CA ASN A 599 18.48 18.93 17.17
C ASN A 599 18.01 17.53 16.69
N SER A 600 17.44 17.40 15.50
CA SER A 600 16.87 16.14 15.00
C SER A 600 17.88 15.01 14.81
N GLU A 601 17.58 13.80 15.26
CA GLU A 601 18.35 12.57 15.00
C GLU A 601 17.81 11.76 13.81
N GLU A 602 16.83 12.30 13.07
CA GLU A 602 16.27 11.69 11.86
C GLU A 602 17.35 11.49 10.78
N LEU A 603 17.34 10.36 10.08
CA LEU A 603 18.40 9.98 9.14
C LEU A 603 18.49 10.93 7.92
N TYR A 604 17.35 11.38 7.40
CA TYR A 604 17.27 12.14 6.14
C TYR A 604 17.23 13.67 6.32
N ILE A 605 17.39 14.18 7.54
CA ILE A 605 17.29 15.62 7.84
C ILE A 605 18.60 16.40 7.61
N GLN A 606 19.69 15.72 7.23
CA GLN A 606 21.05 16.30 7.24
C GLN A 606 21.23 17.46 6.25
N ASP A 607 20.59 17.40 5.08
CA ASP A 607 20.67 18.48 4.10
C ASP A 607 20.00 19.75 4.60
N LEU A 608 18.77 19.65 5.12
CA LEU A 608 18.07 20.78 5.70
C LEU A 608 18.84 21.37 6.91
N LYS A 609 19.41 20.50 7.76
CA LYS A 609 20.30 20.94 8.85
C LYS A 609 21.49 21.75 8.35
N ARG A 610 22.12 21.34 7.25
CA ARG A 610 23.25 22.05 6.66
C ARG A 610 22.82 23.43 6.16
N LEU A 611 21.72 23.52 5.42
CA LEU A 611 21.19 24.81 4.93
C LEU A 611 20.94 25.79 6.08
N VAL A 612 20.29 25.31 7.14
CA VAL A 612 20.01 26.08 8.36
C VAL A 612 21.29 26.52 9.08
N LYS A 613 22.26 25.62 9.25
CA LYS A 613 23.55 25.94 9.89
C LYS A 613 24.31 27.02 9.14
N GLU A 614 24.32 26.95 7.81
CA GLU A 614 24.96 27.96 6.97
C GLU A 614 24.28 29.33 7.11
N ALA A 615 22.95 29.38 7.07
CA ALA A 615 22.19 30.63 7.22
C ALA A 615 22.36 31.28 8.61
N LEU A 616 22.55 30.47 9.65
CA LEU A 616 22.74 30.94 11.03
C LEU A 616 24.18 31.40 11.34
N LYS A 617 25.13 31.33 10.41
CA LYS A 617 26.46 31.90 10.64
C LYS A 617 26.43 33.43 10.81
N GLU A 618 25.48 34.08 10.13
CA GLU A 618 25.36 35.54 10.07
C GLU A 618 24.14 36.08 10.85
N SER A 619 23.41 35.22 11.57
CA SER A 619 22.20 35.58 12.31
C SER A 619 22.04 34.72 13.56
N GLN A 620 21.15 35.11 14.47
CA GLN A 620 20.84 34.34 15.68
C GLN A 620 19.34 34.03 15.74
N LEU A 621 19.00 32.84 16.26
CA LEU A 621 17.61 32.50 16.54
C LEU A 621 17.10 33.32 17.73
N PRO A 622 15.87 33.88 17.66
CA PRO A 622 15.29 34.57 18.79
C PRO A 622 14.96 33.58 19.92
N THR A 623 14.97 34.08 21.16
CA THR A 623 14.60 33.28 22.34
C THR A 623 13.13 32.89 22.28
N VAL A 624 12.84 31.59 22.36
CA VAL A 624 11.48 31.07 22.37
C VAL A 624 10.81 31.36 23.72
N MET A 625 9.62 31.96 23.68
CA MET A 625 8.81 32.37 24.83
C MET A 625 7.98 31.21 25.44
N ASP A 626 7.15 31.52 26.45
CA ASP A 626 6.35 30.53 27.20
C ASP A 626 5.47 29.70 26.24
N PHE A 627 5.66 28.39 26.30
CA PHE A 627 5.00 27.41 25.44
C PHE A 627 3.47 27.36 25.61
N ARG A 628 2.93 27.92 26.71
CA ARG A 628 1.49 27.90 26.98
C ARG A 628 0.70 28.96 26.21
N LYS A 629 1.38 29.96 25.63
CA LYS A 629 0.74 31.13 25.00
C LYS A 629 1.20 31.40 23.57
N PHE A 630 2.30 30.79 23.15
CA PHE A 630 2.91 31.04 21.85
C PHE A 630 2.98 29.78 20.99
N SER A 631 2.76 29.95 19.69
CA SER A 631 2.88 28.91 18.67
C SER A 631 4.25 28.26 18.71
N ARG A 632 4.27 26.93 18.60
CA ARG A 632 5.48 26.13 18.78
C ARG A 632 5.44 24.83 17.98
N ASN A 633 6.59 24.47 17.44
CA ASN A 633 6.87 23.13 16.93
C ASN A 633 7.57 22.31 18.04
N TYR A 634 7.14 21.07 18.19
CA TYR A 634 7.72 20.06 19.07
C TYR A 634 8.19 18.91 18.22
N GLN A 635 9.39 18.40 18.51
CA GLN A 635 9.91 17.27 17.78
C GLN A 635 10.72 16.37 18.70
N LEU A 636 10.44 15.08 18.64
CA LEU A 636 11.25 14.03 19.24
C LEU A 636 11.65 13.06 18.14
N SER A 637 12.94 12.84 17.98
CA SER A 637 13.47 11.94 16.96
C SER A 637 14.56 11.06 17.57
N LYS A 638 14.59 9.79 17.19
CA LYS A 638 15.64 8.84 17.56
C LYS A 638 16.02 7.97 16.37
N SER A 639 17.32 7.75 16.21
CA SER A 639 17.86 6.77 15.27
C SER A 639 18.59 5.65 16.02
N VAL A 640 18.47 4.43 15.48
CA VAL A 640 19.08 3.22 16.02
C VAL A 640 19.77 2.50 14.88
N SER A 641 21.06 2.24 15.05
CA SER A 641 21.81 1.36 14.16
C SER A 641 21.51 -0.09 14.52
N LEU A 642 20.98 -0.86 13.56
CA LEU A 642 20.66 -2.27 13.77
C LEU A 642 21.78 -3.16 13.20
N PRO A 643 22.32 -4.12 13.97
CA PRO A 643 23.32 -5.05 13.44
C PRO A 643 22.73 -5.88 12.29
N SER A 644 23.38 -5.90 11.13
CA SER A 644 22.95 -6.63 9.92
C SER A 644 21.74 -6.05 9.17
N LEU A 645 21.25 -4.87 9.55
CA LEU A 645 20.12 -4.17 8.93
C LEU A 645 20.45 -2.69 8.74
N ASP A 646 19.75 -2.02 7.84
CA ASP A 646 19.85 -0.56 7.71
C ASP A 646 19.38 0.14 9.00
N SER A 647 19.97 1.30 9.29
CA SER A 647 19.60 2.12 10.44
C SER A 647 18.11 2.46 10.39
N ALA A 648 17.45 2.33 11.54
CA ALA A 648 16.06 2.73 11.71
C ALA A 648 16.00 4.13 12.35
N SER A 649 14.99 4.92 12.01
CA SER A 649 14.70 6.14 12.76
C SER A 649 13.20 6.37 12.91
N ALA A 650 12.80 6.95 14.04
CA ALA A 650 11.45 7.36 14.31
C ALA A 650 11.43 8.83 14.71
N LYS A 651 10.44 9.58 14.21
CA LYS A 651 10.20 10.98 14.53
C LYS A 651 8.73 11.17 14.92
N ILE A 652 8.50 11.84 16.04
CA ILE A 652 7.20 12.35 16.46
C ILE A 652 7.28 13.87 16.41
N GLU A 653 6.36 14.48 15.71
CA GLU A 653 6.30 15.93 15.47
C GLU A 653 4.93 16.46 15.89
N GLY A 654 4.93 17.59 16.60
CA GLY A 654 3.73 18.28 17.06
C GLY A 654 3.76 19.76 16.70
N ASN A 655 2.74 20.27 16.03
CA ASN A 655 2.58 21.70 15.76
C ASN A 655 1.41 22.26 16.57
N LEU A 656 1.65 23.34 17.33
CA LEU A 656 0.60 24.13 17.96
C LEU A 656 0.66 25.54 17.40
N ILE A 657 -0.45 26.01 16.84
CA ILE A 657 -0.58 27.35 16.26
C ILE A 657 -1.66 28.12 17.03
N PHE A 658 -1.25 29.20 17.66
CA PHE A 658 -2.10 30.12 18.40
C PHE A 658 -2.38 31.40 17.59
N ASP A 659 -3.50 32.03 17.92
CA ASP A 659 -3.80 33.40 17.50
C ASP A 659 -3.39 34.39 18.61
N PRO A 660 -2.94 35.61 18.27
CA PRO A 660 -2.63 36.62 19.28
C PRO A 660 -3.79 36.93 20.24
N ASN A 661 -5.04 36.75 19.82
CA ASN A 661 -6.22 37.11 20.62
C ASN A 661 -6.81 35.93 21.40
N ASN A 662 -6.29 34.71 21.19
CA ASN A 662 -6.88 33.49 21.75
C ASN A 662 -5.89 32.77 22.66
N TYR A 663 -6.38 32.22 23.77
CA TYR A 663 -5.57 31.42 24.69
C TYR A 663 -5.60 29.91 24.37
N LEU A 664 -6.45 29.48 23.43
CA LEU A 664 -6.43 28.13 22.88
C LEU A 664 -5.73 28.12 21.52
N PRO A 665 -5.05 27.01 21.17
CA PRO A 665 -4.50 26.86 19.83
C PRO A 665 -5.64 26.77 18.81
N LYS A 666 -5.53 27.55 17.73
CA LYS A 666 -6.42 27.45 16.57
C LYS A 666 -6.17 26.18 15.78
N GLU A 667 -4.91 25.76 15.68
CA GLU A 667 -4.53 24.51 15.03
C GLU A 667 -3.60 23.68 15.90
N SER A 668 -3.78 22.38 15.82
CA SER A 668 -2.92 21.38 16.44
C SER A 668 -2.68 20.25 15.46
N MET A 669 -1.44 19.84 15.26
CA MET A 669 -1.08 18.70 14.41
C MET A 669 -0.14 17.78 15.16
N LEU A 670 -0.37 16.47 15.05
CA LEU A 670 0.51 15.41 15.51
C LEU A 670 0.84 14.48 14.35
N LYS A 671 2.13 14.27 14.09
CA LYS A 671 2.64 13.43 13.01
C LYS A 671 3.71 12.47 13.51
N THR A 672 3.69 11.24 12.99
CA THR A 672 4.74 10.25 13.25
C THR A 672 5.34 9.76 11.93
N THR A 673 6.66 9.84 11.81
CA THR A 673 7.42 9.36 10.66
C THR A 673 8.31 8.18 11.09
N LEU A 674 8.36 7.14 10.28
CA LEU A 674 9.19 5.95 10.49
C LEU A 674 10.05 5.65 9.26
N THR A 675 11.32 5.37 9.50
CA THR A 675 12.29 4.91 8.51
C THR A 675 12.81 3.56 8.97
N VAL A 676 12.59 2.50 8.19
CA VAL A 676 13.02 1.12 8.50
C VAL A 676 13.35 0.34 7.22
N PHE A 677 14.18 -0.69 7.33
CA PHE A 677 14.50 -1.63 6.25
C PHE A 677 15.07 -0.98 4.96
N GLY A 678 15.77 0.14 5.10
CA GLY A 678 16.33 0.87 3.96
C GLY A 678 15.29 1.58 3.09
N PHE A 679 14.02 1.56 3.49
CA PHE A 679 12.96 2.31 2.81
C PHE A 679 13.05 3.80 3.14
N ALA A 680 12.59 4.62 2.20
CA ALA A 680 12.42 6.05 2.42
C ALA A 680 11.49 6.31 3.62
N PRO A 681 11.64 7.46 4.31
CA PRO A 681 10.79 7.81 5.44
C PRO A 681 9.30 7.77 5.07
N ALA A 682 8.50 7.10 5.90
CA ALA A 682 7.06 7.00 5.72
C ALA A 682 6.32 7.65 6.90
N ASP A 683 5.39 8.56 6.59
CA ASP A 683 4.50 9.17 7.58
C ASP A 683 3.42 8.16 7.99
N LEU A 684 3.58 7.51 9.14
CA LEU A 684 2.67 6.46 9.62
C LEU A 684 1.26 7.00 9.83
N PHE A 685 1.16 8.08 10.60
CA PHE A 685 -0.08 8.80 10.79
C PHE A 685 0.16 10.29 11.00
N GLU A 686 -0.83 11.07 10.63
CA GLU A 686 -0.93 12.50 10.91
C GLU A 686 -2.36 12.83 11.31
N ILE A 687 -2.55 13.46 12.47
CA ILE A 687 -3.84 13.95 12.94
C ILE A 687 -3.73 15.47 13.04
N GLY A 688 -4.61 16.18 12.36
CA GLY A 688 -4.72 17.62 12.50
C GLY A 688 -6.09 18.02 13.01
N LEU A 689 -6.11 19.02 13.89
CA LEU A 689 -7.28 19.63 14.50
C LEU A 689 -7.21 21.13 14.22
N GLU A 690 -8.31 21.69 13.73
CA GLU A 690 -8.49 23.13 13.54
C GLU A 690 -9.79 23.53 14.24
N GLY A 691 -9.77 24.58 15.06
CA GLY A 691 -10.93 25.02 15.82
C GLY A 691 -10.97 26.53 16.06
N LYS A 692 -12.18 27.09 16.13
CA LYS A 692 -12.43 28.48 16.49
C LYS A 692 -13.68 28.60 17.35
N GLY A 693 -13.71 29.61 18.23
CA GLY A 693 -14.90 29.97 19.00
C GLY A 693 -15.18 29.04 20.19
N PHE A 694 -14.19 28.29 20.67
CA PHE A 694 -14.36 27.42 21.84
C PHE A 694 -14.19 28.20 23.16
N GLU A 695 -13.39 29.25 23.14
CA GLU A 695 -13.07 30.08 24.30
C GLU A 695 -14.33 30.62 24.98
N PRO A 696 -15.31 31.22 24.28
CA PRO A 696 -16.50 31.76 24.93
C PRO A 696 -17.35 30.67 25.62
N THR A 697 -17.39 29.46 25.04
CA THR A 697 -18.09 28.29 25.60
C THR A 697 -17.35 27.77 26.84
N LEU A 698 -16.03 27.65 26.75
CA LEU A 698 -15.20 27.21 27.87
C LEU A 698 -15.19 28.23 29.01
N GLU A 699 -15.21 29.53 28.73
CA GLU A 699 -15.36 30.56 29.74
C GLU A 699 -16.73 30.51 30.41
N ALA A 700 -17.80 30.30 29.63
CA ALA A 700 -19.16 30.17 30.17
C ALA A 700 -19.31 28.93 31.06
N LEU A 701 -18.56 27.86 30.81
CA LEU A 701 -18.58 26.64 31.62
C LEU A 701 -17.58 26.68 32.78
N PHE A 702 -16.32 27.00 32.51
CA PHE A 702 -15.17 26.79 33.39
C PHE A 702 -14.42 28.09 33.74
N GLY A 703 -14.79 29.22 33.15
CA GLY A 703 -14.23 30.52 33.54
C GLY A 703 -14.56 30.85 35.00
N LYS A 704 -13.86 31.83 35.59
CA LYS A 704 -14.04 32.19 37.02
C LYS A 704 -15.49 32.49 37.42
N GLN A 705 -16.31 32.99 36.49
CA GLN A 705 -17.75 33.23 36.68
C GLN A 705 -18.65 32.28 35.87
N GLY A 706 -18.06 31.20 35.35
CA GLY A 706 -18.72 30.18 34.54
C GLY A 706 -19.56 29.23 35.38
N PHE A 707 -20.34 28.40 34.69
CA PHE A 707 -21.33 27.51 35.26
C PHE A 707 -20.78 26.56 36.33
N PHE A 708 -19.66 25.88 36.08
CA PHE A 708 -19.10 24.90 37.01
C PHE A 708 -18.55 25.58 38.27
N PRO A 709 -17.68 26.61 38.20
CA PRO A 709 -17.25 27.33 39.40
C PRO A 709 -18.41 27.97 40.18
N ASP A 710 -19.40 28.57 39.49
CA ASP A 710 -20.60 29.12 40.14
C ASP A 710 -21.44 28.04 40.84
N SER A 711 -21.66 26.91 40.17
CA SER A 711 -22.41 25.78 40.73
C SER A 711 -21.69 25.16 41.92
N VAL A 712 -20.36 25.01 41.84
CA VAL A 712 -19.53 24.50 42.93
C VAL A 712 -19.53 25.48 44.10
N ASN A 713 -19.37 26.78 43.88
CA ASN A 713 -19.47 27.81 44.93
C ASN A 713 -20.85 27.75 45.64
N LYS A 714 -21.95 27.68 44.88
CA LYS A 714 -23.31 27.58 45.40
C LYS A 714 -23.58 26.26 46.13
N ALA A 715 -23.01 25.15 45.68
CA ALA A 715 -23.13 23.86 46.36
C ALA A 715 -22.31 23.81 47.66
N LEU A 716 -21.08 24.33 47.65
CA LEU A 716 -20.20 24.36 48.83
C LEU A 716 -20.71 25.31 49.92
N TYR A 717 -21.45 26.36 49.56
CA TYR A 717 -22.16 27.24 50.50
C TYR A 717 -23.09 26.44 51.45
N TRP A 718 -23.77 25.41 50.93
CA TRP A 718 -24.68 24.57 51.71
C TRP A 718 -23.98 23.57 52.64
N VAL A 719 -22.72 23.26 52.39
CA VAL A 719 -21.91 22.35 53.21
C VAL A 719 -21.33 23.06 54.46
N LYS A 720 -21.66 24.35 54.68
CA LYS A 720 -21.42 25.10 55.94
C LYS A 720 -20.02 24.92 56.57
N GLY A 721 -18.97 24.97 55.75
CA GLY A 721 -17.60 24.87 56.24
C GLY A 721 -17.15 23.47 56.67
N GLN A 722 -17.89 22.41 56.30
CA GLN A 722 -17.47 21.01 56.50
C GLN A 722 -16.52 20.49 55.39
N VAL A 723 -16.03 21.38 54.51
CA VAL A 723 -15.14 21.01 53.41
C VAL A 723 -13.70 20.94 53.93
N PRO A 724 -13.01 19.79 53.85
CA PRO A 724 -11.63 19.65 54.33
C PRO A 724 -10.69 20.69 53.71
N ASP A 725 -9.72 21.21 54.49
CA ASP A 725 -8.84 22.31 54.08
C ASP A 725 -8.05 22.04 52.79
N GLY A 726 -7.65 20.79 52.55
CA GLY A 726 -6.99 20.39 51.31
C GLY A 726 -7.87 20.55 50.07
N VAL A 727 -9.17 20.27 50.20
CA VAL A 727 -10.15 20.43 49.10
C VAL A 727 -10.47 21.91 48.91
N SER A 728 -10.65 22.66 50.00
CA SER A 728 -10.83 24.11 49.97
C SER A 728 -9.67 24.83 49.28
N LYS A 729 -8.43 24.40 49.52
CA LYS A 729 -7.24 24.96 48.86
C LYS A 729 -7.23 24.71 47.35
N VAL A 730 -7.53 23.48 46.91
CA VAL A 730 -7.64 23.16 45.47
C VAL A 730 -8.75 23.99 44.81
N LEU A 731 -9.87 24.18 45.48
CA LEU A 731 -11.00 24.98 45.00
C LEU A 731 -10.65 26.48 44.87
N VAL A 732 -9.91 27.04 45.82
CA VAL A 732 -9.40 28.41 45.75
C VAL A 732 -8.36 28.55 44.64
N ASP A 733 -7.36 27.67 44.61
CA ASP A 733 -6.21 27.79 43.72
C ASP A 733 -6.56 27.53 42.24
N HIS A 734 -7.48 26.60 41.95
CA HIS A 734 -7.80 26.20 40.58
C HIS A 734 -9.14 26.74 40.06
N PHE A 735 -10.11 27.02 40.94
CA PHE A 735 -11.46 27.43 40.53
C PHE A 735 -11.85 28.84 41.01
N GLY A 736 -10.97 29.55 41.73
CA GLY A 736 -11.18 30.95 42.11
C GLY A 736 -12.26 31.17 43.18
N TYR A 737 -12.50 30.17 44.02
CA TYR A 737 -13.45 30.23 45.14
C TYR A 737 -13.17 31.44 46.06
N THR A 738 -14.21 32.23 46.39
CA THR A 738 -14.14 33.31 47.39
C THR A 738 -15.24 33.14 48.44
N LYS A 739 -14.89 33.38 49.71
CA LYS A 739 -15.75 33.06 50.88
C LYS A 739 -16.89 34.07 51.12
N ASP A 740 -16.92 35.18 50.38
CA ASP A 740 -17.69 36.39 50.75
C ASP A 740 -18.84 36.76 49.78
N ASP A 741 -19.18 35.94 48.79
CA ASP A 741 -20.29 36.26 47.87
C ASP A 741 -21.69 36.01 48.47
N LYS A 742 -22.64 36.89 48.11
CA LYS A 742 -23.94 37.07 48.76
C LYS A 742 -24.81 35.80 48.82
N ARG A 743 -25.52 35.67 49.94
CA ARG A 743 -26.40 34.56 50.36
C ARG A 743 -27.67 34.46 49.50
N GLU A 744 -27.79 33.40 48.69
CA GLU A 744 -29.09 32.94 48.15
C GLU A 744 -29.63 31.77 49.00
N GLN A 745 -30.88 31.88 49.46
CA GLN A 745 -31.48 30.95 50.44
C GLN A 745 -32.03 29.64 49.84
N ASP A 746 -32.09 29.48 48.51
CA ASP A 746 -32.70 28.33 47.83
C ASP A 746 -31.73 27.73 46.78
N MET A 747 -31.27 26.50 47.03
CA MET A 747 -30.29 25.78 46.20
C MET A 747 -30.84 25.47 44.80
N VAL A 748 -32.11 25.03 44.70
CA VAL A 748 -32.71 24.65 43.42
C VAL A 748 -32.89 25.88 42.56
N LYS A 749 -33.34 26.99 43.16
CA LYS A 749 -33.45 28.28 42.48
C LYS A 749 -32.08 28.82 42.04
N GLY A 750 -31.06 28.76 42.90
CA GLY A 750 -29.70 29.20 42.58
C GLY A 750 -29.05 28.40 41.44
N MET A 751 -29.25 27.08 41.41
CA MET A 751 -28.80 26.20 40.32
C MET A 751 -29.59 26.43 39.04
N MET A 752 -30.91 26.60 39.11
CA MET A 752 -31.74 26.95 37.95
C MET A 752 -31.31 28.28 37.33
N LEU A 753 -31.00 29.29 38.15
CA LEU A 753 -30.45 30.57 37.68
C LEU A 753 -29.06 30.41 37.03
N SER A 754 -28.20 29.52 37.56
CA SER A 754 -26.92 29.19 36.91
C SER A 754 -27.11 28.52 35.56
N VAL A 755 -28.10 27.61 35.43
CA VAL A 755 -28.45 26.97 34.16
C VAL A 755 -29.05 27.98 33.17
N GLU A 756 -29.94 28.87 33.61
CA GLU A 756 -30.49 29.95 32.79
C GLU A 756 -29.40 30.91 32.30
N LYS A 757 -28.47 31.28 33.19
CA LYS A 757 -27.29 32.08 32.85
C LYS A 757 -26.44 31.36 31.80
N LEU A 758 -26.13 30.07 32.00
CA LEU A 758 -25.37 29.28 31.02
C LEU A 758 -26.08 29.23 29.66
N ILE A 759 -27.39 28.99 29.63
CA ILE A 759 -28.18 28.97 28.38
C ILE A 759 -28.14 30.33 27.70
N LYS A 760 -28.24 31.43 28.45
CA LYS A 760 -28.16 32.79 27.93
C LYS A 760 -26.75 33.09 27.38
N ASP A 761 -25.71 32.72 28.12
CA ASP A 761 -24.32 32.92 27.72
C ASP A 761 -24.00 32.12 26.44
N LEU A 762 -24.44 30.85 26.35
CA LEU A 762 -24.26 30.03 25.16
C LEU A 762 -25.09 30.48 23.96
N LYS A 763 -26.31 31.03 24.16
CA LYS A 763 -27.15 31.56 23.07
C LYS A 763 -26.65 32.89 22.51
N SER A 764 -25.90 33.66 23.30
CA SER A 764 -25.40 35.00 22.93
C SER A 764 -24.00 34.99 22.32
N LYS A 765 -23.36 33.82 22.24
CA LYS A 765 -21.97 33.64 21.76
C LYS A 765 -21.95 32.88 20.43
N GLU A 766 -20.88 33.09 19.66
CA GLU A 766 -20.67 32.37 18.40
C GLU A 766 -20.62 30.86 18.61
N VAL A 767 -21.20 30.11 17.68
CA VAL A 767 -21.18 28.64 17.71
C VAL A 767 -19.77 28.15 17.38
N PRO A 768 -19.15 27.29 18.21
CA PRO A 768 -17.81 26.79 17.94
C PRO A 768 -17.79 25.96 16.65
N GLU A 769 -16.72 26.13 15.86
CA GLU A 769 -16.44 25.31 14.69
C GLU A 769 -15.15 24.53 14.94
N ALA A 770 -15.17 23.23 14.64
CA ALA A 770 -13.96 22.41 14.59
C ALA A 770 -13.94 21.49 13.38
N ARG A 771 -12.74 21.24 12.87
CA ARG A 771 -12.42 20.27 11.83
C ARG A 771 -11.27 19.38 12.31
N ALA A 772 -11.36 18.09 12.03
CA ALA A 772 -10.31 17.12 12.32
C ALA A 772 -10.03 16.31 11.06
N TYR A 773 -8.77 16.11 10.69
CA TYR A 773 -8.39 15.21 9.60
C TYR A 773 -7.44 14.13 10.08
N LEU A 774 -7.44 13.00 9.37
CA LEU A 774 -6.53 11.88 9.60
C LEU A 774 -5.83 11.53 8.28
N ARG A 775 -4.51 11.41 8.32
CA ARG A 775 -3.70 10.83 7.26
C ARG A 775 -3.02 9.57 7.76
N ILE A 776 -2.92 8.57 6.90
CA ILE A 776 -2.19 7.33 7.15
C ILE A 776 -1.29 7.07 5.95
N LEU A 777 -0.01 6.78 6.17
CA LEU A 777 0.97 6.56 5.09
C LEU A 777 1.02 7.73 4.08
N GLY A 778 0.89 8.95 4.60
CA GLY A 778 0.83 10.17 3.79
C GLY A 778 -0.47 10.38 3.00
N GLU A 779 -1.42 9.44 3.02
CA GLU A 779 -2.73 9.58 2.37
C GLU A 779 -3.78 10.09 3.35
N GLU A 780 -4.49 11.16 2.99
CA GLU A 780 -5.59 11.66 3.81
C GLU A 780 -6.83 10.79 3.62
N LEU A 781 -7.38 10.29 4.72
CA LEU A 781 -8.55 9.42 4.68
C LEU A 781 -9.87 10.22 4.66
N GLY A 782 -9.83 11.45 5.16
CA GLY A 782 -10.98 12.32 5.24
C GLY A 782 -10.85 13.33 6.36
N PHE A 783 -11.90 14.13 6.53
CA PHE A 783 -12.06 15.05 7.65
C PHE A 783 -13.47 14.98 8.25
N ALA A 784 -13.54 15.21 9.55
CA ALA A 784 -14.77 15.34 10.33
C ALA A 784 -14.94 16.80 10.79
N ARG A 785 -16.19 17.25 10.87
CA ARG A 785 -16.60 18.54 11.43
C ARG A 785 -17.29 18.32 12.77
N LEU A 786 -17.29 19.33 13.64
CA LEU A 786 -18.01 19.27 14.91
C LEU A 786 -19.49 18.90 14.73
N HIS A 787 -20.13 19.40 13.67
CA HIS A 787 -21.53 19.07 13.34
C HIS A 787 -21.74 17.58 13.02
N ASP A 788 -20.75 16.92 12.41
CA ASP A 788 -20.84 15.48 12.10
C ASP A 788 -20.89 14.65 13.40
N LEU A 789 -20.11 15.05 14.41
CA LEU A 789 -20.10 14.41 15.73
C LEU A 789 -21.42 14.63 16.47
N GLN A 790 -22.04 15.80 16.32
CA GLN A 790 -23.37 16.08 16.87
C GLN A 790 -24.45 15.20 16.22
N LEU A 791 -24.38 14.99 14.91
CA LEU A 791 -25.29 14.10 14.18
C LEU A 791 -25.11 12.64 14.60
N LEU A 792 -23.86 12.17 14.68
CA LEU A 792 -23.52 10.83 15.18
C LEU A 792 -24.04 10.63 16.61
N GLY A 793 -23.81 11.59 17.50
CA GLY A 793 -24.33 11.55 18.86
C GLY A 793 -25.85 11.44 18.92
N LYS A 794 -26.58 12.15 18.05
CA LYS A 794 -28.06 12.03 17.94
C LYS A 794 -28.49 10.65 17.43
N LEU A 795 -27.80 10.10 16.43
CA LEU A 795 -28.09 8.75 15.90
C LEU A 795 -27.86 7.67 16.97
N PHE A 796 -26.75 7.71 17.70
CA PHE A 796 -26.47 6.79 18.81
C PHE A 796 -27.50 6.91 19.95
N LEU A 797 -28.01 8.10 20.21
CA LEU A 797 -29.06 8.32 21.21
C LEU A 797 -30.46 7.89 20.73
N MET A 798 -30.70 7.83 19.42
CA MET A 798 -31.98 7.40 18.84
C MET A 798 -32.08 5.86 18.71
N ASP A 799 -30.97 5.15 18.49
CA ASP A 799 -30.95 3.68 18.37
C ASP A 799 -30.95 2.93 19.73
N HIS A 800 -30.96 3.67 20.85
CA HIS A 800 -31.07 3.11 22.22
C HIS A 800 -32.13 3.86 23.05
N PRO A 801 -33.43 3.48 22.95
CA PRO A 801 -34.50 4.08 23.77
C PRO A 801 -34.27 3.91 25.29
N ASP A 802 -33.45 2.95 25.72
CA ASP A 802 -33.11 2.74 27.13
C ASP A 802 -32.23 3.84 27.73
N LEU A 803 -31.44 4.57 26.93
CA LEU A 803 -30.67 5.72 27.43
C LEU A 803 -31.55 6.95 27.68
N THR A 804 -32.63 7.11 26.92
CA THR A 804 -33.65 8.16 27.17
C THR A 804 -34.45 7.84 28.44
N ILE A 805 -34.67 6.55 28.73
CA ILE A 805 -35.30 6.08 29.96
C ILE A 805 -34.39 6.26 31.18
N LEU A 806 -33.06 6.09 31.05
CA LEU A 806 -32.10 6.37 32.12
C LEU A 806 -32.03 7.87 32.50
N ALA A 807 -32.15 8.77 31.52
CA ALA A 807 -32.26 10.22 31.77
C ALA A 807 -33.62 10.62 32.38
N ALA A 808 -34.69 9.86 32.10
CA ALA A 808 -36.01 10.06 32.71
C ALA A 808 -36.13 9.43 34.11
N HIS A 809 -35.47 8.29 34.36
CA HIS A 809 -35.41 7.63 35.67
C HIS A 809 -34.56 8.42 36.66
N THR A 810 -33.39 8.94 36.25
CA THR A 810 -32.59 9.83 37.09
C THR A 810 -33.33 11.12 37.49
N ARG A 811 -34.26 11.60 36.65
CA ARG A 811 -35.17 12.72 36.98
C ARG A 811 -36.25 12.34 38.00
N LYS A 812 -36.75 11.10 37.95
CA LYS A 812 -37.75 10.57 38.89
C LYS A 812 -37.13 10.25 40.25
N ASP A 813 -35.97 9.60 40.25
CA ASP A 813 -35.24 9.18 41.44
C ASP A 813 -34.66 10.36 42.22
N ALA A 814 -34.21 11.42 41.53
CA ALA A 814 -33.81 12.67 42.17
C ALA A 814 -35.01 13.38 42.83
N CYS A 815 -36.21 13.37 42.22
CA CYS A 815 -37.40 13.98 42.82
C CYS A 815 -37.97 13.18 44.01
N THR A 816 -37.82 11.85 44.03
CA THR A 816 -38.19 11.02 45.19
C THR A 816 -37.20 11.15 46.34
N PHE A 817 -35.90 11.33 46.06
CA PHE A 817 -34.89 11.51 47.11
C PHE A 817 -35.10 12.80 47.93
N PHE A 818 -35.56 13.89 47.30
CA PHE A 818 -35.92 15.12 48.01
C PHE A 818 -37.24 15.02 48.79
N LYS A 819 -38.16 14.13 48.38
CA LYS A 819 -39.46 13.94 49.04
C LYS A 819 -39.37 13.08 50.30
N ASP A 820 -38.49 12.08 50.31
CA ASP A 820 -38.31 11.17 51.44
C ASP A 820 -37.34 11.70 52.51
N ALA A 821 -36.56 12.75 52.21
CA ALA A 821 -35.61 13.37 53.15
C ALA A 821 -36.23 14.44 54.07
N GLY A 822 -37.53 14.75 53.95
CA GLY A 822 -38.25 15.63 54.89
C GLY A 822 -37.67 17.04 55.05
N LEU A 823 -36.95 17.55 54.06
CA LEU A 823 -36.49 18.94 53.99
C LEU A 823 -37.44 19.72 53.05
N PRO A 824 -37.83 20.95 53.40
CA PRO A 824 -38.81 21.72 52.65
C PRO A 824 -38.39 22.00 51.20
#